data_AF-A0A816QHY0-F1
#
_entry.id   AF-A0A816QHY0-F1
#
_cell.length_a   1.000
_cell.length_b   1.000
_cell.length_c   1.000
_cell.angle_alpha   90.00
_cell.angle_beta   90.00
_cell.angle_gamma   90.00
#
_symmetry.space_group_name_H-M   'P 1'
#
loop_
_entity.id
_entity.type
_entity.pdbx_description
1 polymer ?
#
loop_
_entity_poly.entity_id
_entity_poly.type
_entity_poly.pdbx_seq_one_letter_code
_entity_poly.pdbx_strand_id
1 'polypeptide(L)'
;MATSSNDPSRHRKLALIIGNGAYSQSRNKLYYPANNAGDLSDALKRMDFNVTTACDIAEQEMNKLITDFIKNIGNGDLILFYYSGCASQVNGANYLIPIDDDKIKCETDLQFFGVDFDRALTRLVKKNTSYVSVFILDCAQNYLLASSTATNSTVKSAGLQKISPSPGVFVQFACDPNQMAGRTSQAERNSLFTKYLLRHITTQNVHLVEIIQRIEGDVYQESNQKQKPISMNGLGQNQQIYLNGKIKNTKDYLTDEQISQEEIIHYNQCKEYYSSTGKPLISVADEVLDKSIGLKSPILKIGIDEDCSKFDVNDYMSQFCNKVKVDANIFEIQKIQNGSAIMTLSLSDKIESNEKKRLLTLIYNSCNDRLQNDLGQIKTFFLFLGPEESLRKMQKHQAKINLNPKFNRIYASGHNFWQGAISDGKDRGGKPYYCPIGWKRWSFYVTDNFDQKFSGWCIGYHGTKFEYGLSILLNGLKPANIAALGAGIYFTPSIAYASHPRYSEVKAIPVAARKNFKSGKYIQYVLECRVHPSSIKRIGCETLAAAAKIDPNIKNEDIEWVIDNQNKEIVDFNDPSSPIVCTGLMIRITDEHPGLLPETQWWFAGHLCDNDQCCKLGISYSALQKAIKNGDTCNIIYD
;
A
#
# COMPACT_ATOMS: atom_id res chain seq x y z
N MET A 1 -9.26 36.92 -19.67
CA MET A 1 -9.07 36.78 -18.21
C MET A 1 -8.90 35.30 -17.92
N ALA A 2 -7.66 34.84 -17.71
CA ALA A 2 -7.39 33.46 -17.33
C ALA A 2 -7.35 33.41 -15.80
N THR A 3 -8.32 32.74 -15.20
CA THR A 3 -8.35 32.47 -13.76
C THR A 3 -7.30 31.41 -13.45
N SER A 4 -6.16 31.83 -12.88
CA SER A 4 -5.24 30.93 -12.18
C SER A 4 -5.97 30.35 -10.97
N SER A 5 -6.41 29.10 -11.06
CA SER A 5 -6.90 28.35 -9.91
C SER A 5 -5.73 28.10 -8.95
N ASN A 6 -5.67 28.87 -7.86
CA ASN A 6 -4.83 28.57 -6.70
C ASN A 6 -5.41 27.36 -5.97
N ASP A 7 -5.09 26.16 -6.45
CA ASP A 7 -5.37 24.91 -5.76
C ASP A 7 -4.10 24.44 -5.02
N PRO A 8 -4.05 24.49 -3.68
CA PRO A 8 -2.89 24.09 -2.88
C PRO A 8 -2.65 22.57 -2.82
N SER A 9 -3.50 21.75 -3.45
CA SER A 9 -3.32 20.29 -3.54
C SER A 9 -2.42 19.83 -4.71
N ARG A 10 -2.05 20.73 -5.62
CA ARG A 10 -1.23 20.43 -6.79
C ARG A 10 0.25 20.69 -6.49
N HIS A 11 1.12 19.68 -6.62
CA HIS A 11 2.58 19.88 -6.67
C HIS A 11 2.93 20.84 -7.81
N ARG A 12 3.30 22.09 -7.51
CA ARG A 12 3.57 23.11 -8.54
C ARG A 12 5.00 22.97 -9.03
N LYS A 13 5.24 23.32 -10.31
CA LYS A 13 6.59 23.44 -10.86
C LYS A 13 7.00 24.91 -10.78
N LEU A 14 7.98 25.24 -9.95
CA LEU A 14 8.48 26.60 -9.77
C LEU A 14 9.92 26.69 -10.27
N ALA A 15 10.26 27.73 -11.01
CA ALA A 15 11.64 27.98 -11.43
C ALA A 15 12.10 29.40 -11.09
N LEU A 16 13.34 29.51 -10.60
CA LEU A 16 14.06 30.78 -10.48
C LEU A 16 15.29 30.72 -11.39
N ILE A 17 15.39 31.66 -12.32
CA ILE A 17 16.44 31.73 -13.33
C ILE A 17 17.13 33.08 -13.23
N ILE A 18 18.45 33.07 -13.03
CA ILE A 18 19.26 34.29 -12.93
C ILE A 18 20.41 34.23 -13.94
N GLY A 19 20.57 35.26 -14.76
CA GLY A 19 21.65 35.38 -15.73
C GLY A 19 22.42 36.67 -15.58
N ASN A 20 23.63 36.63 -15.03
CA ASN A 20 24.49 37.81 -14.86
C ASN A 20 25.70 37.74 -15.79
N GLY A 21 25.84 38.72 -16.68
CA GLY A 21 26.95 38.83 -17.62
C GLY A 21 27.48 40.25 -17.83
N ALA A 22 26.68 41.27 -17.54
CA ALA A 22 27.03 42.69 -17.66
C ALA A 22 27.87 43.22 -16.48
N TYR A 23 28.86 42.45 -16.04
CA TYR A 23 29.77 42.82 -14.97
C TYR A 23 30.46 44.18 -15.23
N SER A 24 30.59 44.99 -14.20
CA SER A 24 31.26 46.29 -14.25
C SER A 24 32.73 46.14 -14.66
N GLN A 25 33.40 45.08 -14.18
CA GLN A 25 34.79 44.80 -14.53
C GLN A 25 34.89 44.09 -15.89
N SER A 26 35.54 44.76 -16.86
CA SER A 26 35.62 44.31 -18.27
C SER A 26 36.13 42.87 -18.44
N ARG A 27 37.08 42.42 -17.61
CA ARG A 27 37.65 41.07 -17.64
C ARG A 27 36.66 39.95 -17.26
N ASN A 28 35.61 40.29 -16.51
CA ASN A 28 34.60 39.34 -16.04
C ASN A 28 33.34 39.35 -16.91
N LYS A 29 33.21 40.27 -17.88
CA LYS A 29 32.03 40.35 -18.76
C LYS A 29 31.79 39.05 -19.53
N LEU A 30 30.53 38.62 -19.57
CA LEU A 30 30.03 37.45 -20.28
C LEU A 30 28.83 37.85 -21.14
N TYR A 31 28.78 37.43 -22.40
CA TYR A 31 27.73 37.85 -23.35
C TYR A 31 26.55 36.86 -23.46
N TYR A 32 26.71 35.63 -22.98
CA TYR A 32 25.69 34.57 -23.06
C TYR A 32 24.73 34.45 -21.84
N PRO A 33 25.01 34.90 -20.61
CA PRO A 33 24.15 34.61 -19.46
C PRO A 33 22.70 35.10 -19.59
N ALA A 34 22.48 36.28 -20.16
CA ALA A 34 21.12 36.79 -20.41
C ALA A 34 20.37 35.95 -21.45
N ASN A 35 21.05 35.49 -22.51
CA ASN A 35 20.47 34.60 -23.52
C ASN A 35 20.12 33.23 -22.91
N ASN A 36 21.05 32.66 -22.14
CA ASN A 36 20.85 31.41 -21.42
C ASN A 36 19.59 31.48 -20.54
N ALA A 37 19.47 32.55 -19.74
CA ALA A 37 18.34 32.74 -18.84
C ALA A 37 17.02 32.91 -19.59
N GLY A 38 17.00 33.72 -20.66
CA GLY A 38 15.81 33.93 -21.50
C GLY A 38 15.34 32.65 -22.20
N ASP A 39 16.25 31.98 -22.91
CA ASP A 39 15.92 30.80 -23.70
C ASP A 39 15.46 29.63 -22.79
N LEU A 40 16.06 29.46 -21.60
CA LEU A 40 15.62 28.47 -20.61
C LEU A 40 14.29 28.84 -19.96
N SER A 41 14.04 30.13 -19.70
CA SER A 41 12.75 30.62 -19.20
C SER A 41 11.62 30.22 -20.12
N ASP A 42 11.80 30.43 -21.42
CA ASP A 42 10.80 30.09 -22.43
C ASP A 42 10.60 28.57 -22.56
N ALA A 43 11.67 27.78 -22.46
CA ALA A 43 11.59 26.33 -22.44
C ALA A 43 10.81 25.80 -21.23
N LEU A 44 11.10 26.29 -20.02
CA LEU A 44 10.44 25.84 -18.80
C LEU A 44 8.97 26.29 -18.72
N LYS A 45 8.64 27.48 -19.23
CA LYS A 45 7.23 27.92 -19.36
C LYS A 45 6.42 26.97 -20.25
N ARG A 46 7.00 26.45 -21.34
CA ARG A 46 6.35 25.43 -22.19
C ARG A 46 6.16 24.08 -21.50
N MET A 47 6.81 23.87 -20.34
CA MET A 47 6.75 22.66 -19.52
C MET A 47 5.89 22.85 -18.24
N ASP A 48 5.06 23.89 -18.22
CA ASP A 48 4.18 24.31 -17.13
C ASP A 48 4.89 24.74 -15.84
N PHE A 49 6.14 25.22 -15.93
CA PHE A 49 6.77 25.91 -14.80
C PHE A 49 6.23 27.33 -14.64
N ASN A 50 5.98 27.73 -13.40
CA ASN A 50 5.88 29.13 -13.02
C ASN A 50 7.32 29.67 -12.85
N VAL A 51 7.76 30.46 -13.84
CA VAL A 51 9.16 30.91 -13.96
C VAL A 51 9.32 32.36 -13.55
N THR A 52 10.19 32.61 -12.59
CA THR A 52 10.74 33.93 -12.26
C THR A 52 12.12 34.06 -12.89
N THR A 53 12.32 35.05 -13.75
CA THR A 53 13.60 35.28 -14.45
C THR A 53 14.11 36.69 -14.18
N ALA A 54 15.40 36.82 -13.91
CA ALA A 54 16.08 38.10 -13.78
C ALA A 54 17.46 38.05 -14.46
N CYS A 55 17.86 39.15 -15.09
CA CYS A 55 19.14 39.25 -15.78
C CYS A 55 19.88 40.50 -15.31
N ASP A 56 21.19 40.38 -15.18
CA ASP A 56 22.10 41.47 -14.85
C ASP A 56 21.67 42.27 -13.61
N ILE A 57 21.45 41.55 -12.51
CA ILE A 57 20.96 42.12 -11.24
C ILE A 57 22.07 42.30 -10.20
N ALA A 58 21.93 43.37 -9.40
CA ALA A 58 22.85 43.70 -8.32
C ALA A 58 22.62 42.84 -7.07
N GLU A 59 23.55 42.88 -6.12
CA GLU A 59 23.58 42.04 -4.91
C GLU A 59 22.25 42.05 -4.15
N GLN A 60 21.76 43.26 -3.82
CA GLN A 60 20.55 43.45 -3.01
C GLN A 60 19.31 42.89 -3.71
N GLU A 61 19.21 43.11 -5.02
CA GLU A 61 18.10 42.61 -5.84
C GLU A 61 18.13 41.08 -5.91
N MET A 62 19.31 40.50 -6.08
CA MET A 62 19.47 39.04 -6.13
C MET A 62 19.09 38.37 -4.80
N ASN A 63 19.53 38.91 -3.67
CA ASN A 63 19.16 38.41 -2.34
C ASN A 63 17.66 38.56 -2.05
N LYS A 64 17.05 39.67 -2.49
CA LYS A 64 15.60 39.89 -2.40
C LYS A 64 14.84 38.87 -3.24
N LEU A 65 15.23 38.69 -4.49
CA LEU A 65 14.58 37.78 -5.44
C LEU A 65 14.61 36.33 -4.94
N ILE A 66 15.76 35.86 -4.48
CA ILE A 66 15.91 34.52 -3.90
C ILE A 66 15.02 34.37 -2.66
N THR A 67 15.00 35.39 -1.79
CA THR A 67 14.18 35.35 -0.57
C THR A 67 12.69 35.32 -0.87
N ASP A 68 12.23 36.13 -1.82
CA ASP A 68 10.82 36.19 -2.21
C ASP A 68 10.39 34.92 -2.96
N PHE A 69 11.28 34.34 -3.77
CA PHE A 69 11.06 33.02 -4.38
C PHE A 69 10.89 31.93 -3.31
N ILE A 70 11.80 31.85 -2.32
CA ILE A 70 11.71 30.87 -1.23
C ILE A 70 10.42 31.01 -0.42
N LYS A 71 9.92 32.24 -0.22
CA LYS A 71 8.63 32.45 0.46
C LYS A 71 7.44 31.87 -0.30
N ASN A 72 7.50 31.85 -1.63
CA ASN A 72 6.44 31.32 -2.48
C ASN A 72 6.43 29.78 -2.58
N ILE A 73 7.49 29.11 -2.13
CA ILE A 73 7.59 27.65 -2.15
C ILE A 73 6.63 27.04 -1.13
N GLY A 74 5.78 26.13 -1.61
CA GLY A 74 4.96 25.22 -0.81
C GLY A 74 5.68 23.90 -0.62
N ASN A 75 5.35 23.18 0.45
CA ASN A 75 5.89 21.84 0.66
C ASN A 75 5.29 20.90 -0.41
N GLY A 76 6.14 20.18 -1.15
CA GLY A 76 5.67 19.36 -2.27
C GLY A 76 5.99 19.93 -3.66
N ASP A 77 6.42 21.18 -3.79
CA ASP A 77 6.68 21.77 -5.10
C ASP A 77 7.93 21.16 -5.78
N LEU A 78 7.92 21.03 -7.11
CA LEU A 78 9.12 20.77 -7.89
C LEU A 78 9.86 22.08 -8.12
N ILE A 79 11.04 22.22 -7.54
CA ILE A 79 11.80 23.47 -7.60
C ILE A 79 12.98 23.34 -8.57
N LEU A 80 13.13 24.29 -9.47
CA LEU A 80 14.30 24.43 -10.34
C LEU A 80 14.96 25.79 -10.10
N PHE A 81 16.21 25.80 -9.67
CA PHE A 81 17.04 27.00 -9.61
C PHE A 81 18.10 26.92 -10.70
N TYR A 82 18.21 27.95 -11.53
CA TYR A 82 19.25 28.08 -12.56
C TYR A 82 20.00 29.38 -12.39
N TYR A 83 21.33 29.31 -12.39
CA TYR A 83 22.20 30.49 -12.44
C TYR A 83 23.22 30.36 -13.56
N SER A 84 23.37 31.42 -14.36
CA SER A 84 24.45 31.58 -15.32
C SER A 84 25.21 32.88 -15.04
N GLY A 85 26.53 32.78 -14.90
CA GLY A 85 27.38 33.94 -14.60
C GLY A 85 28.72 33.55 -13.98
N CYS A 86 29.44 34.54 -13.46
CA CYS A 86 30.62 34.32 -12.65
C CYS A 86 30.25 33.84 -11.25
N ALA A 87 31.04 32.90 -10.74
CA ALA A 87 30.97 32.47 -9.34
C ALA A 87 32.39 32.37 -8.77
N SER A 88 32.49 32.34 -7.45
CA SER A 88 33.75 32.09 -6.74
C SER A 88 33.49 31.32 -5.45
N GLN A 89 34.54 30.81 -4.82
CA GLN A 89 34.46 30.20 -3.50
C GLN A 89 35.48 30.82 -2.55
N VAL A 90 35.11 30.94 -1.28
CA VAL A 90 36.00 31.35 -0.20
C VAL A 90 35.67 30.57 1.06
N ASN A 91 36.69 30.04 1.75
CA ASN A 91 36.57 29.26 3.00
C ASN A 91 35.55 28.11 2.93
N GLY A 92 35.42 27.51 1.74
CA GLY A 92 34.54 26.38 1.54
C GLY A 92 33.05 26.73 1.33
N ALA A 93 32.73 27.98 1.02
CA ALA A 93 31.40 28.42 0.66
C ALA A 93 31.39 29.01 -0.75
N ASN A 94 30.31 28.74 -1.49
CA ASN A 94 30.09 29.15 -2.86
C ASN A 94 29.33 30.47 -2.94
N TYR A 95 29.84 31.42 -3.73
CA TYR A 95 29.26 32.73 -3.92
C TYR A 95 28.95 32.97 -5.41
N LEU A 96 27.69 33.33 -5.69
CA LEU A 96 27.25 33.83 -6.99
C LEU A 96 27.59 35.32 -7.08
N ILE A 97 28.12 35.78 -8.22
CA ILE A 97 28.58 37.16 -8.36
C ILE A 97 27.49 38.05 -8.99
N PRO A 98 27.09 39.12 -8.30
CA PRO A 98 26.23 40.18 -8.84
C PRO A 98 26.94 41.06 -9.88
N ILE A 99 26.20 41.88 -10.62
CA ILE A 99 26.79 42.79 -11.63
C ILE A 99 27.52 44.01 -11.05
N ASP A 100 27.23 44.41 -9.80
CA ASP A 100 27.94 45.44 -9.05
C ASP A 100 29.23 44.88 -8.43
N ASP A 101 30.00 44.19 -9.26
CA ASP A 101 31.22 43.47 -8.92
C ASP A 101 32.44 44.39 -8.68
N ASP A 102 32.32 45.69 -8.93
CA ASP A 102 33.31 46.71 -8.57
C ASP A 102 33.53 46.81 -7.04
N LYS A 103 32.55 46.37 -6.26
CA LYS A 103 32.64 46.22 -4.80
C LYS A 103 33.50 45.03 -4.37
N ILE A 104 33.76 44.06 -5.25
CA ILE A 104 34.50 42.83 -4.95
C ILE A 104 35.94 42.96 -5.46
N LYS A 105 36.86 43.33 -4.57
CA LYS A 105 38.28 43.59 -4.88
C LYS A 105 39.19 42.47 -4.36
N CYS A 106 38.86 41.86 -3.23
CA CYS A 106 39.57 40.73 -2.62
C CYS A 106 38.62 39.60 -2.16
N GLU A 107 39.16 38.49 -1.66
CA GLU A 107 38.36 37.32 -1.25
C GLU A 107 37.44 37.61 -0.07
N THR A 108 37.83 38.49 0.86
CA THR A 108 36.98 38.85 2.00
C THR A 108 35.73 39.62 1.57
N ASP A 109 35.80 40.36 0.47
CA ASP A 109 34.67 41.11 -0.08
C ASP A 109 33.56 40.18 -0.59
N LEU A 110 33.89 38.95 -1.01
CA LEU A 110 32.91 37.96 -1.46
C LEU A 110 31.89 37.62 -0.37
N GLN A 111 32.30 37.63 0.90
CA GLN A 111 31.41 37.34 2.03
C GLN A 111 30.38 38.46 2.27
N PHE A 112 30.67 39.68 1.82
CA PHE A 112 29.81 40.86 2.01
C PHE A 112 29.00 41.22 0.78
N PHE A 113 29.58 41.08 -0.42
CA PHE A 113 28.99 41.55 -1.67
C PHE A 113 28.70 40.41 -2.67
N GLY A 114 29.12 39.18 -2.38
CA GLY A 114 28.67 37.99 -3.09
C GLY A 114 27.39 37.42 -2.49
N VAL A 115 26.63 36.65 -3.27
CA VAL A 115 25.45 35.95 -2.77
C VAL A 115 25.81 34.52 -2.41
N ASP A 116 25.75 34.21 -1.12
CA ASP A 116 25.97 32.89 -0.54
C ASP A 116 24.95 31.86 -1.06
N PHE A 117 25.41 31.00 -1.96
CA PHE A 117 24.61 29.96 -2.60
C PHE A 117 24.26 28.83 -1.63
N ASP A 118 25.21 28.40 -0.80
CA ASP A 118 24.99 27.31 0.16
C ASP A 118 23.91 27.67 1.20
N ARG A 119 23.86 28.94 1.62
CA ARG A 119 22.79 29.48 2.47
C ARG A 119 21.45 29.51 1.74
N ALA A 120 21.42 29.92 0.47
CA ALA A 120 20.20 29.91 -0.33
C ALA A 120 19.66 28.47 -0.50
N LEU A 121 20.54 27.53 -0.86
CA LEU A 121 20.27 26.09 -0.96
C LEU A 121 19.68 25.55 0.34
N THR A 122 20.34 25.81 1.47
CA THR A 122 19.88 25.35 2.80
C THR A 122 18.50 25.89 3.15
N ARG A 123 18.22 27.17 2.90
CA ARG A 123 16.91 27.79 3.17
C ARG A 123 15.82 27.19 2.29
N LEU A 124 16.13 26.88 1.04
CA LEU A 124 15.20 26.27 0.09
C LEU A 124 14.85 24.84 0.49
N VAL A 125 15.86 24.01 0.79
CA VAL A 125 15.68 22.62 1.23
C VAL A 125 14.85 22.54 2.52
N LYS A 126 15.10 23.44 3.48
CA LYS A 126 14.28 23.52 4.71
C LYS A 126 12.81 23.88 4.44
N LYS A 127 12.52 24.57 3.34
CA LYS A 127 11.15 24.98 2.97
C LYS A 127 10.41 23.88 2.22
N ASN A 128 11.11 23.05 1.45
CA ASN A 128 10.56 21.98 0.63
C ASN A 128 11.05 20.60 1.12
N THR A 129 10.59 20.17 2.30
CA THR A 129 11.10 18.96 2.95
C THR A 129 10.56 17.66 2.35
N SER A 130 9.49 17.73 1.56
CA SER A 130 8.79 16.54 1.03
C SER A 130 9.00 16.30 -0.47
N TYR A 131 9.75 17.14 -1.19
CA TYR A 131 9.90 17.00 -2.65
C TYR A 131 11.24 17.50 -3.20
N VAL A 132 11.44 17.33 -4.51
CA VAL A 132 12.74 17.49 -5.16
C VAL A 132 13.07 18.94 -5.51
N SER A 133 14.32 19.32 -5.24
CA SER A 133 14.91 20.61 -5.64
C SER A 133 16.11 20.39 -6.56
N VAL A 134 16.03 20.94 -7.76
CA VAL A 134 17.05 20.84 -8.82
C VAL A 134 17.78 22.17 -8.94
N PHE A 135 19.09 22.17 -8.78
CA PHE A 135 19.95 23.34 -8.91
C PHE A 135 20.88 23.14 -10.09
N ILE A 136 20.93 24.09 -11.01
CA ILE A 136 21.77 24.05 -12.20
C ILE A 136 22.64 25.31 -12.22
N LEU A 137 23.96 25.10 -12.15
CA LEU A 137 24.95 26.16 -12.04
C LEU A 137 25.82 26.18 -13.29
N ASP A 138 25.53 27.12 -14.18
CA ASP A 138 26.27 27.38 -15.41
C ASP A 138 27.32 28.48 -15.20
N CYS A 139 28.26 28.17 -14.30
CA CYS A 139 29.33 29.06 -13.85
C CYS A 139 30.66 28.71 -14.53
N ALA A 140 30.67 28.71 -15.86
CA ALA A 140 31.83 28.30 -16.68
C ALA A 140 33.12 29.10 -16.42
N GLN A 141 33.04 30.32 -15.86
CA GLN A 141 34.19 31.19 -15.59
C GLN A 141 34.22 31.64 -14.12
N ASN A 142 35.40 31.53 -13.50
CA ASN A 142 35.65 32.09 -12.17
C ASN A 142 35.69 33.60 -12.22
N TYR A 143 35.19 34.20 -11.16
CA TYR A 143 35.37 35.63 -10.94
C TYR A 143 36.84 35.96 -10.74
N LEU A 144 37.41 36.83 -11.58
CA LEU A 144 38.78 37.27 -11.43
C LEU A 144 38.84 38.42 -10.42
N LEU A 145 39.64 38.31 -9.36
CA LEU A 145 39.85 39.35 -8.33
C LEU A 145 40.93 40.36 -8.72
N ALA A 146 40.82 41.62 -8.30
CA ALA A 146 41.67 42.71 -8.82
C ALA A 146 43.15 42.55 -8.43
N SER A 147 43.42 41.87 -7.32
CA SER A 147 44.77 41.59 -6.81
C SER A 147 45.55 40.52 -7.58
N SER A 148 44.94 39.80 -8.52
CA SER A 148 45.58 38.69 -9.24
C SER A 148 46.57 39.13 -10.36
N THR A 149 46.80 40.43 -10.54
CA THR A 149 47.80 40.98 -11.47
C THR A 149 49.22 41.04 -10.88
N ALA A 150 49.43 40.66 -9.62
CA ALA A 150 50.77 40.51 -9.06
C ALA A 150 51.37 39.17 -9.49
N THR A 151 52.48 39.24 -10.24
CA THR A 151 53.18 38.15 -10.93
C THR A 151 53.78 37.04 -10.05
N ASN A 152 53.26 36.78 -8.84
CA ASN A 152 53.79 35.75 -7.93
C ASN A 152 52.77 35.14 -6.93
N SER A 153 51.46 35.23 -7.16
CA SER A 153 50.49 34.49 -6.33
C SER A 153 50.11 33.15 -6.98
N THR A 154 50.61 32.05 -6.44
CA THR A 154 50.26 30.65 -6.78
C THR A 154 48.82 30.26 -6.41
N VAL A 155 47.98 31.20 -5.99
CA VAL A 155 46.57 30.93 -5.67
C VAL A 155 45.73 31.03 -6.94
N LYS A 156 45.61 29.91 -7.65
CA LYS A 156 44.56 29.72 -8.65
C LYS A 156 43.22 29.82 -7.91
N SER A 157 42.47 30.90 -8.11
CA SER A 157 41.07 30.97 -7.67
C SER A 157 40.32 29.79 -8.30
N ALA A 158 39.94 28.81 -7.50
CA ALA A 158 39.23 27.62 -7.95
C ALA A 158 37.77 27.97 -8.27
N GLY A 159 37.15 27.22 -9.19
CA GLY A 159 35.71 27.31 -9.41
C GLY A 159 34.90 26.84 -8.22
N LEU A 160 33.57 26.75 -8.38
CA LEU A 160 32.67 26.33 -7.31
C LEU A 160 33.16 25.05 -6.62
N GLN A 161 33.03 25.01 -5.29
CA GLN A 161 33.30 23.82 -4.50
C GLN A 161 32.17 22.80 -4.68
N LYS A 162 32.55 21.53 -4.69
CA LYS A 162 31.64 20.39 -4.65
C LYS A 162 30.73 20.44 -3.42
N ILE A 163 29.43 20.29 -3.64
CA ILE A 163 28.41 20.27 -2.58
C ILE A 163 27.98 18.83 -2.33
N SER A 164 27.82 18.46 -1.05
CA SER A 164 27.18 17.19 -0.65
C SER A 164 25.66 17.40 -0.58
N PRO A 165 24.86 16.81 -1.49
CA PRO A 165 23.44 17.09 -1.57
C PRO A 165 22.70 16.42 -0.40
N SER A 166 21.75 17.16 0.19
CA SER A 166 20.77 16.59 1.12
C SER A 166 19.78 15.67 0.39
N PRO A 167 19.07 14.76 1.09
CA PRO A 167 18.02 13.95 0.47
C PRO A 167 17.00 14.82 -0.29
N GLY A 168 16.70 14.46 -1.54
CA GLY A 168 15.78 15.21 -2.41
C GLY A 168 16.41 16.40 -3.14
N VAL A 169 17.74 16.58 -3.06
CA VAL A 169 18.46 17.64 -3.78
C VAL A 169 19.24 17.06 -4.95
N PHE A 170 19.13 17.69 -6.11
CA PHE A 170 19.97 17.43 -7.27
C PHE A 170 20.74 18.70 -7.65
N VAL A 171 22.06 18.66 -7.71
CA VAL A 171 22.88 19.81 -8.15
C VAL A 171 23.65 19.43 -9.41
N GLN A 172 23.52 20.23 -10.46
CA GLN A 172 24.26 20.11 -11.71
C GLN A 172 25.22 21.27 -11.85
N PHE A 173 26.50 20.98 -12.02
CA PHE A 173 27.51 21.95 -12.43
C PHE A 173 27.78 21.81 -13.94
N ALA A 174 27.90 22.93 -14.64
CA ALA A 174 28.22 22.94 -16.07
C ALA A 174 29.65 22.46 -16.38
N CYS A 175 30.53 22.44 -15.38
CA CYS A 175 31.89 21.90 -15.45
C CYS A 175 32.29 21.27 -14.12
N ASP A 176 33.44 20.59 -14.09
CA ASP A 176 33.96 19.95 -12.88
C ASP A 176 34.21 21.01 -11.81
N PRO A 177 33.69 20.85 -10.58
CA PRO A 177 34.02 21.70 -9.46
C PRO A 177 35.53 21.94 -9.36
N ASN A 178 35.92 23.19 -9.08
CA ASN A 178 37.31 23.67 -9.11
C ASN A 178 37.99 23.73 -10.51
N GLN A 179 37.32 23.37 -11.61
CA GLN A 179 37.82 23.53 -12.98
C GLN A 179 37.03 24.60 -13.76
N MET A 180 37.59 25.03 -14.89
CA MET A 180 36.98 26.03 -15.78
C MET A 180 36.46 25.35 -17.05
N ALA A 181 35.26 25.72 -17.48
CA ALA A 181 34.84 25.46 -18.86
C ALA A 181 35.51 26.49 -19.79
N GLY A 182 35.76 26.10 -21.04
CA GLY A 182 36.33 27.01 -22.03
C GLY A 182 35.44 28.23 -22.26
N ARG A 183 36.03 29.39 -22.57
CA ARG A 183 35.25 30.55 -23.02
C ARG A 183 34.49 30.15 -24.29
N THR A 184 33.17 30.31 -24.24
CA THR A 184 32.33 30.20 -25.43
C THR A 184 32.79 31.28 -26.42
N SER A 185 32.64 31.06 -27.73
CA SER A 185 32.90 32.08 -28.75
C SER A 185 31.79 33.14 -28.74
N GLN A 186 32.14 34.41 -28.95
CA GLN A 186 31.15 35.50 -29.05
C GLN A 186 30.14 35.31 -30.20
N ALA A 187 30.42 34.42 -31.15
CA ALA A 187 29.49 34.03 -32.22
C ALA A 187 28.37 33.08 -31.74
N GLU A 188 28.54 32.39 -30.62
CA GLU A 188 27.54 31.48 -30.07
C GLU A 188 26.54 32.23 -29.19
N ARG A 189 25.26 31.88 -29.31
CA ARG A 189 24.18 32.55 -28.56
C ARG A 189 24.19 32.20 -27.08
N ASN A 190 24.36 30.92 -26.77
CA ASN A 190 24.28 30.33 -25.44
C ASN A 190 25.60 29.67 -25.07
N SER A 191 25.83 29.44 -23.78
CA SER A 191 26.95 28.59 -23.35
C SER A 191 26.80 27.17 -23.92
N LEU A 192 27.92 26.46 -24.07
CA LEU A 192 27.91 25.06 -24.55
C LEU A 192 27.01 24.17 -23.69
N PHE A 193 27.04 24.34 -22.37
CA PHE A 193 26.19 23.60 -21.45
C PHE A 193 24.71 23.92 -21.67
N THR A 194 24.34 25.20 -21.75
CA THR A 194 22.94 25.60 -21.91
C THR A 194 22.38 25.23 -23.29
N LYS A 195 23.21 25.25 -24.35
CA LYS A 195 22.84 24.70 -25.67
C LYS A 195 22.31 23.26 -25.56
N TYR A 196 23.02 22.39 -24.85
CA TYR A 196 22.60 20.99 -24.67
C TYR A 196 21.53 20.81 -23.61
N LEU A 197 21.51 21.63 -22.57
CA LEU A 197 20.40 21.68 -21.61
C LEU A 197 19.08 21.93 -22.34
N LEU A 198 19.00 22.96 -23.18
CA LEU A 198 17.82 23.31 -23.95
C LEU A 198 17.40 22.20 -24.92
N ARG A 199 18.36 21.49 -25.51
CA ARG A 199 18.11 20.36 -26.41
C ARG A 199 17.39 19.20 -25.71
N HIS A 200 17.80 18.88 -24.48
CA HIS A 200 17.33 17.66 -23.78
C HIS A 200 16.24 17.92 -22.75
N ILE A 201 16.19 19.09 -22.11
CA ILE A 201 15.27 19.37 -20.98
C ILE A 201 13.79 19.30 -21.37
N THR A 202 13.46 19.58 -22.64
CA THR A 202 12.09 19.51 -23.16
C THR A 202 11.68 18.10 -23.56
N THR A 203 12.53 17.09 -23.40
CA THR A 203 12.18 15.71 -23.76
C THR A 203 11.09 15.19 -22.82
N GLN A 204 9.96 14.79 -23.40
CA GLN A 204 8.82 14.34 -22.61
C GLN A 204 9.07 12.99 -21.96
N ASN A 205 8.61 12.82 -20.72
CA ASN A 205 8.59 11.54 -20.00
C ASN A 205 9.97 10.86 -19.88
N VAL A 206 11.07 11.63 -19.90
CA VAL A 206 12.42 11.15 -19.62
C VAL A 206 12.83 11.56 -18.21
N HIS A 207 13.44 10.63 -17.49
CA HIS A 207 13.89 10.85 -16.12
C HIS A 207 15.00 11.91 -16.08
N LEU A 208 15.02 12.74 -15.03
CA LEU A 208 15.98 13.82 -14.86
C LEU A 208 17.43 13.34 -14.98
N VAL A 209 17.79 12.22 -14.36
CA VAL A 209 19.17 11.71 -14.39
C VAL A 209 19.57 11.31 -15.81
N GLU A 210 18.65 10.73 -16.57
CA GLU A 210 18.90 10.37 -17.97
C GLU A 210 19.05 11.63 -18.85
N ILE A 211 18.21 12.66 -18.65
CA ILE A 211 18.37 13.97 -19.33
C ILE A 211 19.76 14.54 -19.06
N ILE A 212 20.20 14.53 -17.79
CA ILE A 212 21.50 15.04 -17.39
C ILE A 212 22.65 14.22 -17.99
N GLN A 213 22.57 12.90 -18.01
CA GLN A 213 23.59 12.05 -18.62
C GLN A 213 23.76 12.34 -20.12
N ARG A 214 22.66 12.60 -20.84
CA ARG A 214 22.73 13.02 -22.26
C ARG A 214 23.43 14.38 -22.41
N ILE A 215 23.12 15.34 -21.52
CA ILE A 215 23.78 16.65 -21.51
C ILE A 215 25.27 16.51 -21.20
N GLU A 216 25.64 15.73 -20.18
CA GLU A 216 27.04 15.46 -19.79
C GLU A 216 27.82 14.87 -20.96
N GLY A 217 27.26 13.85 -21.63
CA GLY A 217 27.89 13.19 -22.78
C GLY A 217 28.10 14.14 -23.95
N ASP A 218 27.06 14.88 -24.35
CA ASP A 218 27.13 15.78 -25.50
C ASP A 218 28.10 16.96 -25.27
N VAL A 219 28.10 17.54 -24.07
CA VAL A 219 29.02 18.63 -23.71
C VAL A 219 30.47 18.13 -23.67
N TYR A 220 30.70 16.95 -23.10
CA TYR A 220 32.03 16.36 -23.05
C TYR A 220 32.57 16.06 -24.45
N GLN A 221 31.72 15.59 -25.37
CA GLN A 221 32.09 15.33 -26.75
C GLN A 221 32.37 16.62 -27.54
N GLU A 222 31.44 17.59 -27.57
CA GLU A 222 31.61 18.82 -28.37
C GLU A 222 32.76 19.69 -27.86
N SER A 223 33.04 19.66 -26.55
CA SER A 223 34.19 20.37 -25.97
C SER A 223 35.55 19.71 -26.25
N ASN A 224 35.59 18.60 -26.99
CA ASN A 224 36.78 17.76 -27.13
C ASN A 224 37.36 17.35 -25.78
N GLN A 225 36.49 16.91 -24.87
CA GLN A 225 36.80 16.44 -23.53
C GLN A 225 37.34 17.51 -22.57
N LYS A 226 37.24 18.79 -22.93
CA LYS A 226 37.74 19.92 -22.12
C LYS A 226 36.74 20.42 -21.08
N GLN A 227 35.45 20.22 -21.30
CA GLN A 227 34.39 20.56 -20.36
C GLN A 227 33.68 19.29 -19.93
N LYS A 228 33.78 18.98 -18.65
CA LYS A 228 33.12 17.82 -18.03
C LYS A 228 32.07 18.30 -17.03
N PRO A 229 30.78 18.37 -17.38
CA PRO A 229 29.74 18.69 -16.41
C PRO A 229 29.66 17.60 -15.34
N ILE A 230 29.30 17.97 -14.12
CA ILE A 230 29.28 17.07 -12.97
C ILE A 230 27.97 17.23 -12.21
N SER A 231 27.31 16.11 -11.93
CA SER A 231 26.11 16.02 -11.10
C SER A 231 26.41 15.56 -9.67
N MET A 232 25.68 16.12 -8.71
CA MET A 232 25.59 15.68 -7.31
C MET A 232 24.16 15.24 -7.04
N ASN A 233 23.98 13.93 -6.90
CA ASN A 233 22.66 13.33 -6.80
C ASN A 233 22.33 12.92 -5.36
N GLY A 234 21.44 13.66 -4.70
CA GLY A 234 20.84 13.31 -3.40
C GLY A 234 19.44 12.71 -3.52
N LEU A 235 19.00 12.32 -4.72
CA LEU A 235 17.70 11.64 -4.94
C LEU A 235 17.77 10.20 -4.44
N GLY A 236 16.67 9.69 -3.89
CA GLY A 236 16.58 8.27 -3.50
C GLY A 236 16.70 7.35 -4.72
N GLN A 237 17.21 6.12 -4.53
CA GLN A 237 17.45 5.17 -5.63
C GLN A 237 16.22 4.90 -6.52
N ASN A 238 15.01 5.06 -5.98
CA ASN A 238 13.75 4.81 -6.69
C ASN A 238 12.97 6.08 -7.07
N GLN A 239 13.54 7.27 -6.81
CA GLN A 239 12.84 8.52 -7.02
C GLN A 239 12.89 8.95 -8.49
N GLN A 240 11.78 8.76 -9.20
CA GLN A 240 11.66 9.15 -10.60
C GLN A 240 11.17 10.60 -10.76
N ILE A 241 12.02 11.48 -11.29
CA ILE A 241 11.69 12.90 -11.49
C ILE A 241 11.61 13.20 -12.97
N TYR A 242 10.48 13.77 -13.39
CA TYR A 242 10.20 14.14 -14.78
C TYR A 242 9.96 15.65 -14.87
N LEU A 243 10.92 16.39 -15.42
CA LEU A 243 10.76 17.84 -15.61
C LEU A 243 9.64 18.14 -16.63
N ASN A 244 9.57 17.36 -17.71
CA ASN A 244 8.54 17.44 -18.75
C ASN A 244 7.64 16.19 -18.80
N GLY A 245 7.11 15.77 -17.65
CA GLY A 245 6.05 14.76 -17.59
C GLY A 245 4.66 15.41 -17.56
N LYS A 246 3.70 14.83 -18.30
CA LYS A 246 2.28 15.09 -18.02
C LYS A 246 1.94 14.34 -16.72
N ILE A 247 1.61 15.07 -15.65
CA ILE A 247 0.99 14.45 -14.48
C ILE A 247 -0.40 14.00 -14.94
N LYS A 248 -0.57 12.69 -15.12
CA LYS A 248 -1.87 12.12 -15.46
C LYS A 248 -2.82 12.31 -14.27
N ASN A 249 -4.01 12.80 -14.53
CA ASN A 249 -5.08 12.97 -13.55
C ASN A 249 -6.08 11.82 -13.66
N THR A 250 -7.06 11.77 -12.75
CA THR A 250 -8.09 10.72 -12.73
C THR A 250 -8.76 10.51 -14.08
N LYS A 251 -9.07 11.59 -14.83
CA LYS A 251 -9.75 11.50 -16.13
C LYS A 251 -8.90 10.83 -17.20
N ASP A 252 -7.57 10.93 -17.10
CA ASP A 252 -6.66 10.28 -18.05
C ASP A 252 -6.64 8.75 -17.90
N TYR A 253 -7.18 8.23 -16.79
CA TYR A 253 -7.29 6.81 -16.51
C TYR A 253 -8.73 6.29 -16.60
N LEU A 254 -9.73 7.16 -16.81
CA LEU A 254 -11.11 6.73 -16.93
C LEU A 254 -11.29 5.87 -18.18
N THR A 255 -11.97 4.74 -18.02
CA THR A 255 -12.35 3.85 -19.12
C THR A 255 -13.86 3.84 -19.30
N ASP A 256 -14.31 3.69 -20.54
CA ASP A 256 -15.72 3.47 -20.89
C ASP A 256 -16.16 2.01 -20.65
N GLU A 257 -15.21 1.12 -20.30
CA GLU A 257 -15.49 -0.28 -19.98
C GLU A 257 -16.38 -0.40 -18.74
N GLN A 258 -17.60 -0.88 -18.93
CA GLN A 258 -18.54 -1.07 -17.84
C GLN A 258 -18.14 -2.24 -16.94
N ILE A 259 -18.40 -2.06 -15.64
CA ILE A 259 -18.28 -3.13 -14.64
C ILE A 259 -19.38 -4.16 -14.91
N SER A 260 -19.02 -5.45 -14.93
CA SER A 260 -20.00 -6.54 -15.14
C SER A 260 -21.04 -6.62 -14.02
N GLN A 261 -22.19 -7.26 -14.27
CA GLN A 261 -23.23 -7.40 -13.24
C GLN A 261 -22.74 -8.23 -12.04
N GLU A 262 -21.94 -9.26 -12.27
CA GLU A 262 -21.31 -10.06 -11.23
C GLU A 262 -20.35 -9.23 -10.36
N GLU A 263 -19.54 -8.37 -10.98
CA GLU A 263 -18.67 -7.44 -10.27
C GLU A 263 -19.46 -6.43 -9.44
N ILE A 264 -20.55 -5.86 -9.99
CA ILE A 264 -21.42 -4.92 -9.26
C ILE A 264 -21.97 -5.58 -7.99
N ILE A 265 -22.49 -6.82 -8.09
CA ILE A 265 -23.01 -7.55 -6.94
C ILE A 265 -21.92 -7.77 -5.89
N HIS A 266 -20.74 -8.23 -6.31
CA HIS A 266 -19.60 -8.45 -5.41
C HIS A 266 -19.15 -7.15 -4.73
N TYR A 267 -18.98 -6.05 -5.47
CA TYR A 267 -18.56 -4.77 -4.89
C TYR A 267 -19.61 -4.18 -3.95
N ASN A 268 -20.91 -4.40 -4.18
CA ASN A 268 -21.94 -4.00 -3.24
C ASN A 268 -21.86 -4.77 -1.92
N GLN A 269 -21.58 -6.08 -1.96
CA GLN A 269 -21.34 -6.88 -0.74
C GLN A 269 -20.09 -6.39 0.02
N CYS A 270 -19.02 -6.07 -0.69
CA CYS A 270 -17.82 -5.47 -0.08
C CYS A 270 -18.14 -4.12 0.57
N LYS A 271 -19.00 -3.30 -0.05
CA LYS A 271 -19.46 -2.01 0.53
C LYS A 271 -20.34 -2.20 1.75
N GLU A 272 -21.20 -3.21 1.79
CA GLU A 272 -21.99 -3.55 2.99
C GLU A 272 -21.09 -3.98 4.15
N TYR A 273 -20.09 -4.82 3.86
CA TYR A 273 -19.05 -5.18 4.84
C TYR A 273 -18.28 -3.95 5.34
N TYR A 274 -17.84 -3.08 4.43
CA TYR A 274 -17.15 -1.84 4.78
C TYR A 274 -18.04 -0.91 5.62
N SER A 275 -19.30 -0.74 5.26
CA SER A 275 -20.25 0.11 6.00
C SER A 275 -20.52 -0.39 7.41
N SER A 276 -20.47 -1.70 7.63
CA SER A 276 -20.73 -2.32 8.94
C SER A 276 -19.47 -2.43 9.82
N THR A 277 -18.28 -2.47 9.23
CA THR A 277 -17.02 -2.72 9.96
C THR A 277 -16.04 -1.55 9.95
N GLY A 278 -16.18 -0.61 9.01
CA GLY A 278 -15.19 0.42 8.69
C GLY A 278 -13.91 -0.12 8.03
N LYS A 279 -13.87 -1.40 7.63
CA LYS A 279 -12.69 -2.07 7.09
C LYS A 279 -12.93 -2.57 5.65
N PRO A 280 -11.94 -2.52 4.75
CA PRO A 280 -12.06 -3.11 3.43
C PRO A 280 -12.10 -4.64 3.50
N LEU A 281 -12.77 -5.26 2.54
CA LEU A 281 -12.55 -6.67 2.25
C LEU A 281 -11.24 -6.83 1.47
N ILE A 282 -10.31 -7.63 1.98
CA ILE A 282 -9.02 -7.91 1.33
C ILE A 282 -9.01 -9.36 0.86
N SER A 283 -8.73 -9.55 -0.42
CA SER A 283 -8.59 -10.87 -1.05
C SER A 283 -7.24 -10.99 -1.75
N VAL A 284 -6.60 -12.16 -1.66
CA VAL A 284 -5.31 -12.43 -2.32
C VAL A 284 -5.42 -13.77 -3.04
N ALA A 285 -5.01 -13.79 -4.30
CA ALA A 285 -5.00 -15.00 -5.11
C ALA A 285 -3.83 -15.90 -4.73
N ASP A 286 -4.02 -17.20 -4.87
CA ASP A 286 -3.05 -18.22 -4.47
C ASP A 286 -1.69 -18.06 -5.18
N GLU A 287 -1.69 -17.59 -6.42
CA GLU A 287 -0.46 -17.38 -7.21
C GLU A 287 0.49 -16.35 -6.57
N VAL A 288 -0.04 -15.44 -5.73
CA VAL A 288 0.74 -14.48 -4.96
C VAL A 288 1.36 -15.12 -3.71
N LEU A 289 0.70 -16.13 -3.15
CA LEU A 289 1.08 -16.78 -1.90
C LEU A 289 2.01 -17.98 -2.12
N ASP A 290 1.76 -18.77 -3.17
CA ASP A 290 2.56 -19.96 -3.47
C ASP A 290 3.80 -19.59 -4.29
N LYS A 291 4.98 -19.87 -3.72
CA LYS A 291 6.28 -19.66 -4.38
C LYS A 291 6.46 -20.51 -5.64
N SER A 292 5.79 -21.66 -5.74
CA SER A 292 5.90 -22.63 -6.83
C SER A 292 5.17 -22.20 -8.11
N ILE A 293 4.12 -21.37 -7.99
CA ILE A 293 3.30 -20.93 -9.11
C ILE A 293 3.92 -19.69 -9.78
N GLY A 294 4.02 -19.73 -11.12
CA GLY A 294 4.45 -18.59 -11.92
C GLY A 294 3.40 -17.48 -11.91
N LEU A 295 3.77 -16.29 -11.41
CA LEU A 295 2.86 -15.16 -11.32
C LEU A 295 2.81 -14.41 -12.65
N LYS A 296 1.77 -14.67 -13.46
CA LYS A 296 1.56 -13.97 -14.72
C LYS A 296 0.72 -12.72 -14.51
N SER A 297 1.29 -11.56 -14.84
CA SER A 297 0.58 -10.27 -14.91
C SER A 297 -0.30 -9.97 -13.69
N PRO A 298 0.28 -9.95 -12.46
CA PRO A 298 -0.51 -9.65 -11.27
C PRO A 298 -1.05 -8.24 -11.32
N ILE A 299 -2.28 -8.08 -10.85
CA ILE A 299 -2.91 -6.78 -10.64
C ILE A 299 -3.18 -6.56 -9.15
N LEU A 300 -3.25 -5.29 -8.80
CA LEU A 300 -3.81 -4.80 -7.56
C LEU A 300 -5.12 -4.08 -7.93
N LYS A 301 -6.27 -4.67 -7.59
CA LYS A 301 -7.59 -4.06 -7.85
C LYS A 301 -8.12 -3.45 -6.56
N ILE A 302 -8.43 -2.16 -6.59
CA ILE A 302 -8.81 -1.36 -5.43
C ILE A 302 -10.20 -0.79 -5.65
N GLY A 303 -11.10 -0.99 -4.69
CA GLY A 303 -12.40 -0.32 -4.64
C GLY A 303 -12.38 0.82 -3.64
N ILE A 304 -12.72 2.02 -4.10
CA ILE A 304 -12.69 3.26 -3.31
C ILE A 304 -14.10 3.85 -3.27
N ASP A 305 -14.63 4.11 -2.09
CA ASP A 305 -16.00 4.62 -1.91
C ASP A 305 -16.06 6.15 -2.11
N GLU A 306 -15.71 6.57 -3.33
CA GLU A 306 -15.70 7.96 -3.74
C GLU A 306 -16.09 8.10 -5.22
N ASP A 307 -16.74 9.21 -5.54
CA ASP A 307 -17.13 9.58 -6.89
C ASP A 307 -15.89 9.99 -7.71
N CYS A 308 -15.70 9.38 -8.89
CA CYS A 308 -14.60 9.67 -9.80
C CYS A 308 -14.45 11.17 -10.17
N SER A 309 -15.53 11.95 -10.11
CA SER A 309 -15.51 13.40 -10.37
C SER A 309 -14.81 14.21 -9.27
N LYS A 310 -14.76 13.66 -8.05
CA LYS A 310 -14.12 14.27 -6.86
C LYS A 310 -12.84 13.55 -6.45
N PHE A 311 -12.60 12.36 -6.99
CA PHE A 311 -11.45 11.53 -6.70
C PHE A 311 -10.17 12.07 -7.32
N ASP A 312 -9.15 12.35 -6.49
CA ASP A 312 -7.79 12.63 -6.95
C ASP A 312 -6.93 11.35 -6.83
N VAL A 313 -6.63 10.78 -7.99
CA VAL A 313 -5.81 9.56 -8.09
C VAL A 313 -4.41 9.73 -7.51
N ASN A 314 -3.80 10.91 -7.63
CA ASN A 314 -2.42 11.12 -7.19
C ASN A 314 -2.35 11.26 -5.67
N ASP A 315 -3.30 11.99 -5.07
CA ASP A 315 -3.42 12.09 -3.62
C ASP A 315 -3.73 10.72 -3.01
N TYR A 316 -4.70 9.98 -3.58
CA TYR A 316 -5.02 8.64 -3.10
C TYR A 316 -3.82 7.70 -3.18
N MET A 317 -3.10 7.67 -4.31
CA MET A 317 -1.93 6.80 -4.48
C MET A 317 -0.81 7.16 -3.49
N SER A 318 -0.61 8.45 -3.21
CA SER A 318 0.34 8.90 -2.19
C SER A 318 -0.03 8.36 -0.80
N GLN A 319 -1.30 8.52 -0.40
CA GLN A 319 -1.80 8.02 0.88
C GLN A 319 -1.75 6.50 0.98
N PHE A 320 -2.16 5.79 -0.07
CA PHE A 320 -2.14 4.33 -0.16
C PHE A 320 -0.71 3.81 -0.02
N CYS A 321 0.23 4.31 -0.82
CA CYS A 321 1.63 3.88 -0.84
C CYS A 321 2.33 4.12 0.50
N ASN A 322 2.03 5.25 1.17
CA ASN A 322 2.54 5.52 2.52
C ASN A 322 2.03 4.48 3.54
N LYS A 323 0.74 4.12 3.48
CA LYS A 323 0.14 3.12 4.39
C LYS A 323 0.69 1.71 4.16
N VAL A 324 0.87 1.29 2.91
CA VAL A 324 1.44 -0.03 2.57
C VAL A 324 2.98 -0.05 2.57
N LYS A 325 3.62 1.11 2.80
CA LYS A 325 5.09 1.29 2.86
C LYS A 325 5.82 0.84 1.60
N VAL A 326 5.30 1.22 0.44
CA VAL A 326 5.94 0.98 -0.86
C VAL A 326 6.06 2.29 -1.62
N ASP A 327 6.97 2.34 -2.59
CA ASP A 327 7.14 3.50 -3.48
C ASP A 327 5.99 3.52 -4.50
N ALA A 328 5.41 4.70 -4.78
CA ALA A 328 4.34 4.84 -5.78
C ALA A 328 4.79 4.44 -7.18
N ASN A 329 6.09 4.56 -7.49
CA ASN A 329 6.65 4.27 -8.81
C ASN A 329 6.64 2.78 -9.17
N ILE A 330 6.35 1.89 -8.22
CA ILE A 330 6.21 0.46 -8.53
C ILE A 330 4.88 0.14 -9.21
N PHE A 331 3.90 1.04 -9.12
CA PHE A 331 2.57 0.83 -9.66
C PHE A 331 2.36 1.61 -10.95
N GLU A 332 1.69 0.97 -11.89
CA GLU A 332 1.17 1.60 -13.09
C GLU A 332 -0.36 1.52 -13.06
N ILE A 333 -1.02 2.67 -13.07
CA ILE A 333 -2.49 2.74 -13.13
C ILE A 333 -2.92 2.36 -14.54
N GLN A 334 -3.64 1.24 -14.65
CA GLN A 334 -4.14 0.71 -15.91
C GLN A 334 -5.44 1.39 -16.31
N LYS A 335 -6.40 1.44 -15.39
CA LYS A 335 -7.73 2.02 -15.62
C LYS A 335 -8.45 2.34 -14.32
N ILE A 336 -9.39 3.28 -14.40
CA ILE A 336 -10.37 3.62 -13.37
C ILE A 336 -11.76 3.51 -13.99
N GLN A 337 -12.65 2.72 -13.40
CA GLN A 337 -14.03 2.55 -13.85
C GLN A 337 -14.99 3.39 -12.98
N ASN A 338 -16.03 3.95 -13.60
CA ASN A 338 -17.03 4.82 -12.96
C ASN A 338 -17.96 4.06 -12.00
N GLY A 339 -18.40 4.76 -10.95
CA GLY A 339 -19.12 4.22 -9.79
C GLY A 339 -18.44 4.68 -8.50
N SER A 340 -18.36 3.81 -7.49
CA SER A 340 -17.27 3.90 -6.50
C SER A 340 -15.97 3.66 -7.28
N ALA A 341 -15.00 4.58 -7.26
CA ALA A 341 -13.80 4.50 -8.10
C ALA A 341 -13.10 3.13 -7.99
N ILE A 342 -13.20 2.32 -9.05
CA ILE A 342 -12.56 1.00 -9.14
C ILE A 342 -11.27 1.15 -9.93
N MET A 343 -10.15 1.07 -9.24
CA MET A 343 -8.83 1.24 -9.82
C MET A 343 -8.15 -0.11 -10.04
N THR A 344 -7.59 -0.31 -11.23
CA THR A 344 -6.71 -1.45 -11.52
C THR A 344 -5.29 -0.95 -11.68
N LEU A 345 -4.39 -1.49 -10.87
CA LEU A 345 -2.96 -1.21 -10.92
C LEU A 345 -2.23 -2.47 -11.38
N SER A 346 -1.19 -2.32 -12.19
CA SER A 346 -0.18 -3.36 -12.40
C SER A 346 1.11 -2.95 -11.70
N LEU A 347 2.02 -3.92 -11.52
CA LEU A 347 3.39 -3.60 -11.16
C LEU A 347 4.19 -3.26 -12.42
N SER A 348 5.04 -2.23 -12.33
CA SER A 348 5.78 -1.71 -13.48
C SER A 348 6.57 -2.79 -14.20
N ASP A 349 6.56 -2.76 -15.53
CA ASP A 349 7.29 -3.72 -16.38
C ASP A 349 8.81 -3.62 -16.25
N LYS A 350 9.31 -2.55 -15.62
CA LYS A 350 10.72 -2.39 -15.26
C LYS A 350 11.15 -3.29 -14.09
N ILE A 351 10.20 -3.83 -13.33
CA ILE A 351 10.48 -4.68 -12.16
C ILE A 351 10.55 -6.14 -12.61
N GLU A 352 11.60 -6.84 -12.21
CA GLU A 352 11.75 -8.26 -12.54
C GLU A 352 10.64 -9.11 -11.90
N SER A 353 10.24 -10.20 -12.56
CA SER A 353 9.13 -11.06 -12.13
C SER A 353 9.26 -11.58 -10.68
N ASN A 354 10.49 -11.91 -10.25
CA ASN A 354 10.75 -12.37 -8.89
C ASN A 354 10.55 -11.26 -7.84
N GLU A 355 10.91 -10.02 -8.20
CA GLU A 355 10.75 -8.86 -7.33
C GLU A 355 9.28 -8.41 -7.27
N LYS A 356 8.53 -8.50 -8.38
CA LYS A 356 7.07 -8.28 -8.40
C LYS A 356 6.36 -9.16 -7.37
N LYS A 357 6.71 -10.45 -7.33
CA LYS A 357 6.16 -11.41 -6.36
C LYS A 357 6.51 -11.03 -4.92
N ARG A 358 7.78 -10.69 -4.66
CA ARG A 358 8.23 -10.25 -3.33
C ARG A 358 7.49 -9.01 -2.84
N LEU A 359 7.25 -8.02 -3.73
CA LEU A 359 6.51 -6.80 -3.41
C LEU A 359 5.05 -7.10 -3.04
N LEU A 360 4.37 -7.97 -3.80
CA LEU A 360 2.99 -8.37 -3.47
C LEU A 360 2.91 -9.15 -2.16
N THR A 361 3.86 -10.06 -1.91
CA THR A 361 3.95 -10.74 -0.62
C THR A 361 4.18 -9.75 0.53
N LEU A 362 4.97 -8.70 0.31
CA LEU A 362 5.21 -7.65 1.30
C LEU A 362 3.96 -6.82 1.59
N ILE A 363 3.20 -6.44 0.55
CA ILE A 363 1.92 -5.75 0.69
C ILE A 363 0.93 -6.65 1.45
N TYR A 364 0.83 -7.93 1.06
CA TYR A 364 -0.02 -8.90 1.74
C TYR A 364 0.34 -9.09 3.21
N ASN A 365 1.62 -9.28 3.54
CA ASN A 365 2.08 -9.44 4.93
C ASN A 365 1.81 -8.18 5.78
N SER A 366 1.65 -7.02 5.12
CA SER A 366 1.27 -5.77 5.77
C SER A 366 -0.23 -5.65 6.04
N CYS A 367 -1.08 -6.48 5.40
CA CYS A 367 -2.54 -6.53 5.53
C CYS A 367 -3.01 -7.13 6.85
N ASN A 368 -2.62 -6.50 7.96
CA ASN A 368 -3.16 -6.76 9.29
C ASN A 368 -4.33 -5.80 9.61
N ASP A 369 -4.95 -5.98 10.77
CA ASP A 369 -6.06 -5.13 11.25
C ASP A 369 -5.75 -3.63 11.24
N ARG A 370 -4.50 -3.26 11.57
CA ARG A 370 -4.08 -1.85 11.56
C ARG A 370 -4.11 -1.29 10.15
N LEU A 371 -3.53 -2.00 9.17
CA LEU A 371 -3.58 -1.57 7.79
C LEU A 371 -5.02 -1.54 7.26
N GLN A 372 -5.85 -2.53 7.60
CA GLN A 372 -7.28 -2.51 7.21
C GLN A 372 -8.00 -1.26 7.74
N ASN A 373 -7.77 -0.87 9.01
CA ASN A 373 -8.31 0.37 9.55
C ASN A 373 -7.76 1.60 8.83
N ASP A 374 -6.45 1.63 8.55
CA ASP A 374 -5.80 2.75 7.87
C ASP A 374 -6.31 2.92 6.42
N LEU A 375 -6.57 1.81 5.72
CA LEU A 375 -7.17 1.79 4.38
C LEU A 375 -8.64 2.22 4.42
N GLY A 376 -9.39 1.78 5.44
CA GLY A 376 -10.76 2.21 5.65
C GLY A 376 -10.91 3.74 5.84
N GLN A 377 -9.92 4.40 6.45
CA GLN A 377 -9.89 5.87 6.61
C GLN A 377 -9.72 6.62 5.30
N ILE A 378 -9.10 6.00 4.28
CA ILE A 378 -8.98 6.57 2.93
C ILE A 378 -10.05 6.01 1.99
N LYS A 379 -11.19 5.60 2.56
CA LYS A 379 -12.38 5.12 1.84
C LYS A 379 -12.16 3.88 0.98
N THR A 380 -11.10 3.11 1.23
CA THR A 380 -10.94 1.80 0.57
C THR A 380 -11.96 0.83 1.15
N PHE A 381 -12.82 0.26 0.31
CA PHE A 381 -13.79 -0.79 0.70
C PHE A 381 -13.39 -2.18 0.20
N PHE A 382 -12.48 -2.26 -0.79
CA PHE A 382 -12.05 -3.52 -1.39
C PHE A 382 -10.59 -3.44 -1.84
N LEU A 383 -9.85 -4.54 -1.64
CA LEU A 383 -8.49 -4.71 -2.13
C LEU A 383 -8.29 -6.15 -2.61
N PHE A 384 -7.84 -6.33 -3.85
CA PHE A 384 -7.48 -7.63 -4.40
C PHE A 384 -6.04 -7.65 -4.91
N LEU A 385 -5.30 -8.71 -4.60
CA LEU A 385 -3.94 -8.96 -5.09
C LEU A 385 -3.90 -10.28 -5.88
N GLY A 386 -3.58 -10.23 -7.17
CA GLY A 386 -3.39 -11.45 -7.96
C GLY A 386 -3.74 -11.30 -9.44
N PRO A 387 -3.78 -12.40 -10.21
CA PRO A 387 -4.22 -12.37 -11.60
C PRO A 387 -5.69 -11.98 -11.73
N GLU A 388 -6.04 -11.21 -12.77
CA GLU A 388 -7.42 -10.76 -13.00
C GLU A 388 -8.39 -11.94 -13.21
N GLU A 389 -7.94 -13.03 -13.81
CA GLU A 389 -8.75 -14.24 -14.01
C GLU A 389 -9.20 -14.86 -12.68
N SER A 390 -8.31 -14.87 -11.68
CA SER A 390 -8.58 -15.40 -10.35
C SER A 390 -9.63 -14.55 -9.63
N LEU A 391 -9.60 -13.22 -9.82
CA LEU A 391 -10.66 -12.33 -9.35
C LEU A 391 -12.00 -12.57 -10.05
N ARG A 392 -12.00 -12.78 -11.38
CA ARG A 392 -13.24 -13.07 -12.11
C ARG A 392 -13.88 -14.39 -11.67
N LYS A 393 -13.05 -15.42 -11.44
CA LYS A 393 -13.50 -16.70 -10.87
C LYS A 393 -14.09 -16.47 -9.48
N MET A 394 -13.39 -15.76 -8.60
CA MET A 394 -13.85 -15.37 -7.28
C MET A 394 -15.24 -14.70 -7.35
N GLN A 395 -15.39 -13.63 -8.13
CA GLN A 395 -16.64 -12.87 -8.25
C GLN A 395 -17.80 -13.70 -8.80
N LYS A 396 -17.54 -14.58 -9.80
CA LYS A 396 -18.57 -15.44 -10.40
C LYS A 396 -19.11 -16.49 -9.42
N HIS A 397 -18.26 -17.05 -8.56
CA HIS A 397 -18.65 -18.09 -7.60
C HIS A 397 -19.21 -17.49 -6.29
N GLN A 398 -18.87 -16.24 -5.96
CA GLN A 398 -19.13 -15.62 -4.65
C GLN A 398 -20.39 -14.76 -4.54
N ALA A 399 -21.08 -14.48 -5.66
CA ALA A 399 -22.12 -13.45 -5.69
C ALA A 399 -23.38 -13.73 -4.83
N LYS A 400 -23.58 -14.94 -4.26
CA LYS A 400 -24.82 -15.28 -3.54
C LYS A 400 -24.61 -16.26 -2.38
N ILE A 401 -24.28 -15.76 -1.18
CA ILE A 401 -24.56 -16.52 0.07
C ILE A 401 -26.05 -16.38 0.35
N ASN A 402 -26.84 -17.28 -0.23
CA ASN A 402 -28.28 -17.30 -0.01
C ASN A 402 -28.61 -18.18 1.19
N LEU A 403 -29.55 -17.73 2.04
CA LEU A 403 -30.09 -18.58 3.09
C LEU A 403 -31.19 -19.48 2.55
N ASN A 404 -31.24 -20.73 3.02
CA ASN A 404 -32.33 -21.65 2.75
C ASN A 404 -33.17 -21.85 4.01
N PRO A 405 -34.23 -21.05 4.23
CA PRO A 405 -35.01 -21.10 5.46
C PRO A 405 -35.68 -22.47 5.70
N LYS A 406 -35.92 -23.25 4.64
CA LYS A 406 -36.52 -24.60 4.72
C LYS A 406 -35.76 -25.53 5.67
N PHE A 407 -34.44 -25.38 5.75
CA PHE A 407 -33.56 -26.24 6.55
C PHE A 407 -33.05 -25.57 7.83
N ASN A 408 -33.54 -24.38 8.17
CA ASN A 408 -33.21 -23.74 9.44
C ASN A 408 -33.83 -24.56 10.57
N ARG A 409 -33.05 -24.79 11.62
CA ARG A 409 -33.47 -25.65 12.74
C ARG A 409 -32.98 -25.04 14.05
N ILE A 410 -33.84 -25.07 15.05
CA ILE A 410 -33.48 -24.81 16.44
C ILE A 410 -33.36 -26.17 17.12
N TYR A 411 -32.19 -26.47 17.67
CA TYR A 411 -31.89 -27.71 18.36
C TYR A 411 -32.00 -27.49 19.87
N ALA A 412 -33.24 -27.50 20.36
CA ALA A 412 -33.59 -27.24 21.74
C ALA A 412 -34.88 -27.97 22.12
N SER A 413 -35.08 -28.22 23.41
CA SER A 413 -36.35 -28.76 23.93
C SER A 413 -37.53 -27.90 23.46
N GLY A 414 -38.61 -28.53 23.00
CA GLY A 414 -39.76 -27.85 22.38
C GLY A 414 -39.60 -27.51 20.88
N HIS A 415 -38.41 -27.73 20.29
CA HIS A 415 -38.15 -27.61 18.85
C HIS A 415 -37.65 -28.93 18.26
N ASN A 416 -36.45 -28.96 17.69
CA ASN A 416 -35.84 -30.17 17.12
C ASN A 416 -34.89 -30.79 18.16
N PHE A 417 -35.45 -31.39 19.20
CA PHE A 417 -34.69 -32.02 20.28
C PHE A 417 -34.66 -33.54 20.12
N TRP A 418 -33.46 -34.12 20.17
CA TRP A 418 -33.25 -35.56 20.11
C TRP A 418 -32.09 -35.94 21.02
N GLN A 419 -32.32 -36.84 21.97
CA GLN A 419 -31.26 -37.45 22.78
C GLN A 419 -30.74 -38.70 22.06
N GLY A 420 -29.43 -38.73 21.80
CA GLY A 420 -28.79 -39.79 21.02
C GLY A 420 -28.74 -39.49 19.51
N ALA A 421 -28.48 -40.53 18.71
CA ALA A 421 -28.38 -40.40 17.26
C ALA A 421 -29.76 -40.12 16.66
N ILE A 422 -29.84 -39.15 15.75
CA ILE A 422 -31.06 -38.84 15.01
C ILE A 422 -31.40 -40.02 14.10
N SER A 423 -32.58 -40.60 14.28
CA SER A 423 -33.11 -41.70 13.47
C SER A 423 -34.15 -41.17 12.46
N ASP A 424 -33.66 -40.49 11.43
CA ASP A 424 -34.49 -39.87 10.38
C ASP A 424 -34.38 -40.59 9.03
N GLY A 425 -33.78 -41.78 9.00
CA GLY A 425 -33.59 -42.59 7.80
C GLY A 425 -32.64 -42.01 6.74
N LYS A 426 -31.98 -40.88 7.01
CA LYS A 426 -31.05 -40.27 6.05
C LYS A 426 -29.67 -40.92 6.12
N ASP A 427 -29.17 -41.31 4.95
CA ASP A 427 -27.80 -41.79 4.80
C ASP A 427 -26.79 -40.65 4.97
N ARG A 428 -25.84 -40.86 5.88
CA ARG A 428 -24.76 -39.95 6.22
C ARG A 428 -23.40 -40.68 6.20
N GLY A 429 -23.23 -41.59 5.25
CA GLY A 429 -22.00 -42.36 5.10
C GLY A 429 -21.83 -43.38 6.22
N GLY A 430 -22.95 -43.93 6.71
CA GLY A 430 -22.96 -44.85 7.85
C GLY A 430 -22.55 -44.23 9.19
N LYS A 431 -22.49 -42.89 9.29
CA LYS A 431 -22.17 -42.18 10.54
C LYS A 431 -23.44 -41.70 11.27
N PRO A 432 -23.54 -41.93 12.60
CA PRO A 432 -24.63 -41.35 13.37
C PRO A 432 -24.48 -39.82 13.38
N TYR A 433 -25.62 -39.13 13.28
CA TYR A 433 -25.68 -37.69 13.45
C TYR A 433 -26.35 -37.38 14.79
N TYR A 434 -25.59 -36.78 15.68
CA TYR A 434 -26.08 -36.38 17.00
C TYR A 434 -26.61 -34.96 16.92
N CYS A 435 -27.78 -34.76 17.53
CA CYS A 435 -28.45 -33.46 17.56
C CYS A 435 -27.55 -32.42 18.25
N PRO A 436 -27.19 -31.30 17.60
CA PRO A 436 -26.37 -30.25 18.21
C PRO A 436 -27.22 -29.38 19.14
N ILE A 437 -27.68 -29.97 20.24
CA ILE A 437 -28.50 -29.30 21.26
C ILE A 437 -27.76 -28.05 21.74
N GLY A 438 -28.45 -26.92 21.83
CA GLY A 438 -27.81 -25.64 22.17
C GLY A 438 -27.58 -24.71 21.00
N TRP A 439 -27.94 -25.11 19.78
CA TRP A 439 -27.57 -24.36 18.58
C TRP A 439 -28.76 -24.10 17.68
N LYS A 440 -28.71 -22.97 16.98
CA LYS A 440 -29.59 -22.62 15.87
C LYS A 440 -28.80 -22.75 14.57
N ARG A 441 -29.31 -23.55 13.64
CA ARG A 441 -28.77 -23.71 12.31
C ARG A 441 -29.39 -22.69 11.35
N TRP A 442 -28.54 -21.91 10.72
CA TRP A 442 -28.84 -21.09 9.56
C TRP A 442 -28.29 -21.78 8.32
N SER A 443 -29.17 -22.17 7.42
CA SER A 443 -28.80 -23.01 6.28
C SER A 443 -28.39 -22.16 5.11
N PHE A 444 -27.37 -22.59 4.38
CA PHE A 444 -27.05 -22.03 3.09
C PHE A 444 -27.80 -22.75 1.98
N TYR A 445 -28.21 -21.99 0.97
CA TYR A 445 -28.74 -22.51 -0.28
C TYR A 445 -27.57 -22.97 -1.13
N VAL A 446 -27.41 -24.29 -1.25
CA VAL A 446 -26.29 -24.90 -1.98
C VAL A 446 -26.76 -25.55 -3.28
N THR A 447 -27.95 -26.14 -3.31
CA THR A 447 -28.53 -26.81 -4.49
C THR A 447 -30.02 -27.08 -4.29
N ASP A 448 -30.77 -27.17 -5.40
CA ASP A 448 -32.19 -27.60 -5.43
C ASP A 448 -32.39 -29.04 -4.94
N ASN A 449 -31.44 -29.94 -5.23
CA ASN A 449 -31.53 -31.38 -4.94
C ASN A 449 -30.68 -31.78 -3.73
N PHE A 450 -30.76 -31.02 -2.63
CA PHE A 450 -29.87 -31.13 -1.47
C PHE A 450 -29.75 -32.54 -0.90
N ASP A 451 -30.88 -33.19 -0.59
CA ASP A 451 -30.89 -34.53 0.03
C ASP A 451 -30.31 -35.59 -0.92
N GLN A 452 -30.51 -35.46 -2.24
CA GLN A 452 -29.94 -36.37 -3.23
C GLN A 452 -28.43 -36.14 -3.39
N LYS A 453 -27.99 -34.87 -3.55
CA LYS A 453 -26.58 -34.51 -3.74
C LYS A 453 -25.70 -34.99 -2.59
N PHE A 454 -26.19 -34.83 -1.35
CA PHE A 454 -25.44 -35.14 -0.14
C PHE A 454 -25.86 -36.46 0.52
N SER A 455 -26.59 -37.31 -0.20
CA SER A 455 -26.87 -38.68 0.26
C SER A 455 -25.53 -39.42 0.43
N GLY A 456 -25.32 -40.05 1.59
CA GLY A 456 -24.05 -40.71 1.91
C GLY A 456 -22.93 -39.79 2.38
N TRP A 457 -23.14 -38.47 2.45
CA TRP A 457 -22.15 -37.53 2.95
C TRP A 457 -22.28 -37.31 4.46
N CYS A 458 -21.13 -37.32 5.14
CA CYS A 458 -21.03 -37.05 6.56
C CYS A 458 -21.36 -35.58 6.88
N ILE A 459 -21.76 -35.31 8.12
CA ILE A 459 -21.87 -33.95 8.66
C ILE A 459 -20.65 -33.71 9.56
N GLY A 460 -19.96 -32.59 9.33
CA GLY A 460 -18.82 -32.17 10.12
C GLY A 460 -18.89 -30.69 10.46
N TYR A 461 -18.24 -30.31 11.55
CA TYR A 461 -18.18 -28.96 12.07
C TYR A 461 -16.77 -28.39 12.03
N HIS A 462 -16.65 -27.11 11.71
CA HIS A 462 -15.39 -26.37 11.68
C HIS A 462 -15.53 -25.07 12.47
N GLY A 463 -14.77 -24.95 13.57
CA GLY A 463 -14.69 -23.73 14.36
C GLY A 463 -13.79 -22.71 13.66
N THR A 464 -14.16 -21.43 13.73
CA THR A 464 -13.31 -20.33 13.23
C THR A 464 -13.55 -19.03 14.00
N LYS A 465 -12.74 -18.00 13.72
CA LYS A 465 -12.88 -16.64 14.27
C LYS A 465 -13.86 -15.80 13.45
N PHE A 466 -14.53 -14.83 14.08
CA PHE A 466 -15.50 -13.96 13.41
C PHE A 466 -14.95 -13.25 12.18
N GLU A 467 -13.70 -12.78 12.25
CA GLU A 467 -13.04 -12.09 11.14
C GLU A 467 -12.82 -12.96 9.90
N TYR A 468 -12.72 -14.29 10.06
CA TYR A 468 -12.53 -15.22 8.94
C TYR A 468 -13.83 -15.77 8.39
N GLY A 469 -14.94 -15.68 9.12
CA GLY A 469 -16.20 -16.33 8.74
C GLY A 469 -16.66 -15.98 7.33
N LEU A 470 -16.75 -14.68 7.02
CA LEU A 470 -17.15 -14.23 5.68
C LEU A 470 -16.11 -14.62 4.63
N SER A 471 -14.82 -14.48 4.95
CA SER A 471 -13.74 -14.89 4.04
C SER A 471 -13.81 -16.39 3.72
N ILE A 472 -14.09 -17.26 4.70
CA ILE A 472 -14.24 -18.70 4.48
C ILE A 472 -15.48 -19.01 3.65
N LEU A 473 -16.61 -18.34 3.92
CA LEU A 473 -17.84 -18.56 3.16
C LEU A 473 -17.70 -18.12 1.69
N LEU A 474 -16.93 -17.07 1.43
CA LEU A 474 -16.67 -16.58 0.08
C LEU A 474 -15.57 -17.39 -0.60
N ASN A 475 -14.44 -17.61 0.07
CA ASN A 475 -13.21 -18.14 -0.55
C ASN A 475 -13.01 -19.66 -0.34
N GLY A 476 -13.76 -20.32 0.55
CA GLY A 476 -13.53 -21.70 0.93
C GLY A 476 -12.55 -21.87 2.09
N LEU A 477 -12.13 -23.11 2.34
CA LEU A 477 -11.26 -23.46 3.47
C LEU A 477 -9.82 -23.65 3.05
N LYS A 478 -8.90 -23.00 3.76
CA LYS A 478 -7.46 -23.20 3.60
C LYS A 478 -6.97 -24.38 4.46
N PRO A 479 -6.23 -25.36 3.91
CA PRO A 479 -5.61 -26.43 4.67
C PRO A 479 -4.57 -25.88 5.65
N ALA A 480 -4.54 -26.44 6.85
CA ALA A 480 -3.45 -26.22 7.79
C ALA A 480 -2.36 -27.28 7.55
N ASN A 481 -1.09 -26.88 7.68
CA ASN A 481 0.04 -27.81 7.58
C ASN A 481 0.56 -28.12 8.98
N ILE A 482 0.28 -29.33 9.47
CA ILE A 482 0.79 -29.80 10.76
C ILE A 482 1.90 -30.82 10.50
N ALA A 483 3.08 -30.56 11.05
CA ALA A 483 4.32 -31.29 10.78
C ALA A 483 4.22 -32.82 10.94
N ALA A 484 3.31 -33.32 11.78
CA ALA A 484 3.11 -34.75 12.03
C ALA A 484 2.08 -35.44 11.10
N LEU A 485 1.22 -34.68 10.41
CA LEU A 485 0.03 -35.23 9.73
C LEU A 485 -0.12 -34.81 8.25
N GLY A 486 0.67 -33.85 7.78
CA GLY A 486 0.58 -33.28 6.43
C GLY A 486 -0.38 -32.10 6.36
N ALA A 487 -0.60 -31.57 5.14
CA ALA A 487 -1.59 -30.55 4.89
C ALA A 487 -3.01 -31.14 4.88
N GLY A 488 -3.96 -30.48 5.53
CA GLY A 488 -5.36 -30.91 5.51
C GLY A 488 -6.29 -29.94 6.22
N ILE A 489 -7.60 -30.17 6.11
CA ILE A 489 -8.60 -29.33 6.76
C ILE A 489 -9.19 -30.07 7.95
N TYR A 490 -9.12 -29.43 9.11
CA TYR A 490 -9.53 -30.02 10.38
C TYR A 490 -11.03 -29.85 10.58
N PHE A 491 -11.70 -30.98 10.79
CA PHE A 491 -13.12 -31.09 11.04
C PHE A 491 -13.39 -32.00 12.23
N THR A 492 -14.60 -31.96 12.74
CA THR A 492 -15.06 -32.87 13.80
C THR A 492 -16.53 -33.21 13.60
N PRO A 493 -16.99 -34.44 13.93
CA PRO A 493 -18.41 -34.73 14.04
C PRO A 493 -19.05 -34.13 15.29
N SER A 494 -18.24 -33.61 16.23
CA SER A 494 -18.71 -33.06 17.50
C SER A 494 -18.74 -31.54 17.46
N ILE A 495 -19.93 -30.95 17.49
CA ILE A 495 -20.05 -29.50 17.67
C ILE A 495 -19.50 -29.05 19.03
N ALA A 496 -19.55 -29.91 20.05
CA ALA A 496 -18.97 -29.62 21.36
C ALA A 496 -17.46 -29.40 21.23
N TYR A 497 -16.75 -30.28 20.50
CA TYR A 497 -15.33 -30.11 20.17
C TYR A 497 -15.08 -28.85 19.32
N ALA A 498 -15.83 -28.66 18.23
CA ALA A 498 -15.66 -27.50 17.33
C ALA A 498 -15.91 -26.15 18.03
N SER A 499 -16.77 -26.14 19.05
CA SER A 499 -17.09 -24.96 19.83
C SER A 499 -16.04 -24.62 20.90
N HIS A 500 -15.02 -25.45 21.10
CA HIS A 500 -13.94 -25.11 22.03
C HIS A 500 -13.31 -23.77 21.62
N PRO A 501 -13.03 -22.84 22.56
CA PRO A 501 -12.61 -21.48 22.20
C PRO A 501 -11.31 -21.39 21.39
N ARG A 502 -10.46 -22.43 21.46
CA ARG A 502 -9.29 -22.60 20.57
C ARG A 502 -9.66 -22.59 19.08
N TYR A 503 -10.84 -23.12 18.74
CA TYR A 503 -11.30 -23.28 17.36
C TYR A 503 -12.37 -22.24 17.01
N SER A 504 -13.38 -22.06 17.86
CA SER A 504 -14.50 -21.16 17.62
C SER A 504 -14.48 -20.00 18.60
N GLU A 505 -14.33 -18.77 18.09
CA GLU A 505 -14.29 -17.56 18.91
C GLU A 505 -15.63 -17.30 19.63
N VAL A 506 -15.56 -16.97 20.92
CA VAL A 506 -16.70 -16.45 21.69
C VAL A 506 -16.60 -14.94 21.72
N LYS A 507 -17.66 -14.23 21.33
CA LYS A 507 -17.67 -12.76 21.28
C LYS A 507 -18.79 -12.19 22.13
N ALA A 508 -18.47 -11.15 22.91
CA ALA A 508 -19.49 -10.35 23.57
C ALA A 508 -20.25 -9.52 22.52
N ILE A 509 -21.57 -9.55 22.57
CA ILE A 509 -22.44 -8.77 21.68
C ILE A 509 -22.33 -7.29 22.10
N PRO A 510 -21.87 -6.39 21.21
CA PRO A 510 -21.76 -4.97 21.50
C PRO A 510 -23.11 -4.39 21.93
N VAL A 511 -23.12 -3.49 22.91
CA VAL A 511 -24.37 -2.90 23.45
C VAL A 511 -25.27 -2.34 22.34
N ALA A 512 -24.69 -1.65 21.36
CA ALA A 512 -25.42 -1.11 20.21
C ALA A 512 -26.05 -2.17 19.30
N ALA A 513 -25.49 -3.39 19.26
CA ALA A 513 -25.98 -4.51 18.47
C ALA A 513 -26.98 -5.39 19.24
N ARG A 514 -27.06 -5.28 20.58
CA ARG A 514 -27.98 -6.08 21.41
C ARG A 514 -29.44 -5.88 21.03
N LYS A 515 -29.81 -4.71 20.49
CA LYS A 515 -31.17 -4.42 19.98
C LYS A 515 -31.62 -5.35 18.86
N ASN A 516 -30.68 -6.00 18.16
CA ASN A 516 -30.99 -6.94 17.08
C ASN A 516 -31.33 -8.34 17.59
N PHE A 517 -31.20 -8.57 18.90
CA PHE A 517 -31.49 -9.83 19.57
C PHE A 517 -32.52 -9.58 20.67
N LYS A 518 -33.43 -10.52 20.91
CA LYS A 518 -34.40 -10.39 22.01
C LYS A 518 -33.70 -10.41 23.37
N SER A 519 -32.68 -11.23 23.52
CA SER A 519 -31.81 -11.31 24.69
C SER A 519 -30.46 -11.93 24.32
N GLY A 520 -29.47 -11.78 25.21
CA GLY A 520 -28.14 -12.38 25.05
C GLY A 520 -27.00 -11.38 25.16
N LYS A 521 -25.90 -11.84 25.75
CA LYS A 521 -24.67 -11.06 25.94
C LYS A 521 -23.51 -11.63 25.14
N TYR A 522 -23.55 -12.91 24.79
CA TYR A 522 -22.48 -13.59 24.07
C TYR A 522 -23.03 -14.31 22.84
N ILE A 523 -22.20 -14.35 21.80
CA ILE A 523 -22.47 -15.07 20.56
C ILE A 523 -21.25 -15.93 20.20
N GLN A 524 -21.52 -17.11 19.68
CA GLN A 524 -20.53 -18.02 19.13
C GLN A 524 -21.09 -18.65 17.86
N TYR A 525 -20.23 -18.95 16.89
CA TYR A 525 -20.65 -19.71 15.72
C TYR A 525 -19.63 -20.76 15.28
N VAL A 526 -20.13 -21.77 14.58
CA VAL A 526 -19.37 -22.86 13.98
C VAL A 526 -19.92 -23.10 12.58
N LEU A 527 -19.05 -23.42 11.61
CA LEU A 527 -19.49 -23.79 10.27
C LEU A 527 -19.93 -25.25 10.25
N GLU A 528 -21.11 -25.53 9.69
CA GLU A 528 -21.58 -26.89 9.42
C GLU A 528 -21.36 -27.22 7.94
N CYS A 529 -20.62 -28.31 7.69
CA CYS A 529 -20.28 -28.74 6.34
C CYS A 529 -20.74 -30.18 6.07
N ARG A 530 -21.03 -30.45 4.80
CA ARG A 530 -21.10 -31.80 4.26
C ARG A 530 -19.71 -32.23 3.82
N VAL A 531 -19.29 -33.42 4.23
CA VAL A 531 -17.96 -33.95 3.96
C VAL A 531 -18.09 -35.31 3.31
N HIS A 532 -17.44 -35.50 2.16
CA HIS A 532 -17.45 -36.77 1.46
C HIS A 532 -16.71 -37.84 2.31
N PRO A 533 -17.32 -39.01 2.56
CA PRO A 533 -16.77 -39.98 3.52
C PRO A 533 -15.40 -40.52 3.12
N SER A 534 -15.12 -40.63 1.81
CA SER A 534 -13.81 -41.13 1.32
C SER A 534 -12.64 -40.18 1.60
N SER A 535 -12.92 -38.92 1.93
CA SER A 535 -11.90 -37.90 2.17
C SER A 535 -11.54 -37.75 3.65
N ILE A 536 -12.24 -38.46 4.54
CA ILE A 536 -12.07 -38.34 5.99
C ILE A 536 -10.95 -39.27 6.48
N LYS A 537 -9.88 -38.69 7.01
CA LYS A 537 -8.88 -39.41 7.81
C LYS A 537 -9.11 -39.11 9.29
N ARG A 538 -9.33 -40.14 10.12
CA ARG A 538 -9.43 -39.96 11.57
C ARG A 538 -8.04 -39.92 12.18
N ILE A 539 -7.84 -38.99 13.09
CA ILE A 539 -6.53 -38.80 13.74
C ILE A 539 -6.59 -38.88 15.26
N GLY A 540 -7.73 -39.25 15.88
CA GLY A 540 -7.85 -39.32 17.34
C GLY A 540 -8.29 -37.99 17.96
N CYS A 541 -7.72 -37.64 19.11
CA CYS A 541 -7.89 -36.35 19.78
C CYS A 541 -6.51 -35.70 19.97
N GLU A 542 -5.72 -35.68 18.91
CA GLU A 542 -4.31 -35.27 18.96
C GLU A 542 -4.16 -33.77 19.23
N THR A 543 -5.06 -32.93 18.70
CA THR A 543 -4.82 -31.48 18.75
C THR A 543 -5.13 -30.86 20.12
N LEU A 544 -6.13 -31.37 20.85
CA LEU A 544 -6.43 -30.96 22.22
C LEU A 544 -5.86 -31.91 23.28
N ALA A 545 -5.54 -33.16 22.93
CA ALA A 545 -5.07 -34.21 23.84
C ALA A 545 -5.90 -34.39 25.13
N ALA A 546 -7.19 -34.03 25.11
CA ALA A 546 -8.02 -34.01 26.31
C ALA A 546 -8.29 -35.44 26.83
N ALA A 547 -7.97 -35.63 28.12
CA ALA A 547 -8.25 -36.89 28.83
C ALA A 547 -9.73 -37.03 29.23
N ALA A 548 -10.41 -35.90 29.45
CA ALA A 548 -11.84 -35.89 29.75
C ALA A 548 -12.67 -36.29 28.53
N LYS A 549 -13.83 -36.91 28.78
CA LYS A 549 -14.79 -37.21 27.71
C LYS A 549 -15.38 -35.88 27.19
N ILE A 550 -15.16 -35.62 25.90
CA ILE A 550 -15.50 -34.35 25.26
C ILE A 550 -16.97 -34.32 24.87
N ASP A 551 -17.41 -35.36 24.16
CA ASP A 551 -18.77 -35.50 23.66
C ASP A 551 -19.38 -36.75 24.28
N PRO A 552 -20.60 -36.69 24.83
CA PRO A 552 -21.24 -37.87 25.42
C PRO A 552 -21.44 -39.00 24.40
N ASN A 553 -21.59 -38.65 23.11
CA ASN A 553 -21.98 -39.56 22.04
C ASN A 553 -20.82 -39.98 21.12
N ILE A 554 -19.71 -39.25 21.14
CA ILE A 554 -18.55 -39.51 20.27
C ILE A 554 -17.33 -39.80 21.16
N LYS A 555 -16.66 -40.92 20.89
CA LYS A 555 -15.42 -41.25 21.59
C LYS A 555 -14.31 -40.30 21.17
N ASN A 556 -13.41 -39.93 22.08
CA ASN A 556 -12.28 -39.04 21.78
C ASN A 556 -11.39 -39.59 20.63
N GLU A 557 -11.26 -40.92 20.48
CA GLU A 557 -10.52 -41.56 19.37
C GLU A 557 -11.12 -41.31 17.97
N ASP A 558 -12.39 -40.92 17.89
CA ASP A 558 -13.13 -40.70 16.65
C ASP A 558 -13.47 -39.21 16.39
N ILE A 559 -13.06 -38.31 17.27
CA ILE A 559 -13.58 -36.94 17.34
C ILE A 559 -12.91 -35.96 16.39
N GLU A 560 -11.71 -36.27 15.89
CA GLU A 560 -10.96 -35.37 15.02
C GLU A 560 -10.74 -35.98 13.64
N TRP A 561 -11.10 -35.20 12.62
CA TRP A 561 -11.00 -35.54 11.21
C TRP A 561 -10.04 -34.58 10.53
N VAL A 562 -9.15 -35.14 9.71
CA VAL A 562 -8.39 -34.38 8.72
C VAL A 562 -8.94 -34.76 7.36
N ILE A 563 -9.39 -33.75 6.62
CA ILE A 563 -9.89 -33.94 5.27
C ILE A 563 -8.75 -33.68 4.30
N ASP A 564 -8.51 -34.67 3.43
CA ASP A 564 -7.55 -34.54 2.33
C ASP A 564 -8.00 -33.40 1.41
N ASN A 565 -7.11 -32.43 1.24
CA ASN A 565 -7.31 -31.27 0.38
C ASN A 565 -7.04 -31.59 -1.09
N GLN A 566 -6.71 -32.84 -1.46
CA GLN A 566 -6.46 -33.28 -2.84
C GLN A 566 -5.37 -32.45 -3.54
N ASN A 567 -4.33 -32.06 -2.79
CA ASN A 567 -3.28 -31.12 -3.22
C ASN A 567 -3.78 -29.71 -3.60
N LYS A 568 -5.01 -29.34 -3.24
CA LYS A 568 -5.55 -27.98 -3.44
C LYS A 568 -5.14 -27.08 -2.27
N GLU A 569 -4.61 -25.89 -2.55
CA GLU A 569 -4.26 -24.90 -1.51
C GLU A 569 -5.48 -24.28 -0.83
N ILE A 570 -6.64 -24.33 -1.48
CA ILE A 570 -7.94 -23.93 -0.95
C ILE A 570 -8.97 -24.96 -1.39
N VAL A 571 -9.85 -25.36 -0.47
CA VAL A 571 -11.03 -26.16 -0.76
C VAL A 571 -12.23 -25.23 -0.93
N ASP A 572 -12.50 -24.89 -2.20
CA ASP A 572 -13.65 -24.10 -2.61
C ASP A 572 -14.95 -24.91 -2.42
N PHE A 573 -15.94 -24.33 -1.76
CA PHE A 573 -17.24 -24.96 -1.55
C PHE A 573 -18.10 -25.04 -2.82
N ASN A 574 -17.80 -24.22 -3.83
CA ASN A 574 -18.55 -24.17 -5.08
C ASN A 574 -17.98 -25.09 -6.16
N ASP A 575 -16.76 -25.61 -5.96
CA ASP A 575 -16.18 -26.61 -6.86
C ASP A 575 -17.06 -27.88 -6.85
N PRO A 576 -17.59 -28.33 -8.00
CA PRO A 576 -18.40 -29.54 -8.09
C PRO A 576 -17.69 -30.81 -7.59
N SER A 577 -16.36 -30.81 -7.62
CA SER A 577 -15.52 -31.91 -7.14
C SER A 577 -15.13 -31.78 -5.67
N SER A 578 -15.53 -30.69 -5.00
CA SER A 578 -15.10 -30.38 -3.65
C SER A 578 -15.49 -31.48 -2.66
N PRO A 579 -14.54 -32.02 -1.87
CA PRO A 579 -14.86 -33.02 -0.87
C PRO A 579 -15.59 -32.43 0.35
N ILE A 580 -15.69 -31.10 0.44
CA ILE A 580 -16.31 -30.37 1.55
C ILE A 580 -17.21 -29.28 0.97
N VAL A 581 -18.42 -29.15 1.48
CA VAL A 581 -19.30 -28.02 1.16
C VAL A 581 -19.88 -27.44 2.44
N CYS A 582 -19.70 -26.15 2.69
CA CYS A 582 -20.36 -25.49 3.81
C CYS A 582 -21.87 -25.36 3.52
N THR A 583 -22.69 -25.96 4.38
CA THR A 583 -24.15 -26.05 4.17
C THR A 583 -24.94 -25.32 5.24
N GLY A 584 -24.27 -24.80 6.27
CA GLY A 584 -24.91 -23.98 7.27
C GLY A 584 -23.94 -23.35 8.25
N LEU A 585 -24.49 -22.43 9.02
CA LEU A 585 -23.86 -21.73 10.13
C LEU A 585 -24.62 -22.10 11.40
N MET A 586 -23.93 -22.70 12.36
CA MET A 586 -24.45 -22.99 13.68
C MET A 586 -24.17 -21.79 14.56
N ILE A 587 -25.21 -21.17 15.10
CA ILE A 587 -25.10 -20.02 16.01
C ILE A 587 -25.65 -20.40 17.37
N ARG A 588 -24.93 -20.01 18.42
CA ARG A 588 -25.38 -20.06 19.80
C ARG A 588 -25.29 -18.67 20.41
N ILE A 589 -26.35 -18.27 21.10
CA ILE A 589 -26.44 -17.02 21.87
C ILE A 589 -26.73 -17.38 23.31
N THR A 590 -26.03 -16.73 24.25
CA THR A 590 -26.16 -17.00 25.68
C THR A 590 -26.24 -15.70 26.49
N ASP A 591 -26.90 -15.77 27.64
CA ASP A 591 -26.99 -14.68 28.62
C ASP A 591 -25.68 -14.45 29.38
N GLU A 592 -24.94 -15.51 29.65
CA GLU A 592 -23.62 -15.50 30.27
C GLU A 592 -22.58 -16.18 29.37
N HIS A 593 -21.32 -16.25 29.82
CA HIS A 593 -20.27 -16.84 29.02
C HIS A 593 -20.57 -18.32 28.70
N PRO A 594 -20.47 -18.79 27.44
CA PRO A 594 -20.81 -20.17 27.05
C PRO A 594 -20.04 -21.25 27.81
N GLY A 595 -18.87 -20.94 28.37
CA GLY A 595 -18.10 -21.87 29.22
C GLY A 595 -18.77 -22.27 30.54
N LEU A 596 -19.88 -21.62 30.91
CA LEU A 596 -20.72 -22.01 32.04
C LEU A 596 -21.79 -23.05 31.67
N LEU A 597 -21.87 -23.46 30.40
CA LEU A 597 -22.82 -24.47 29.94
C LEU A 597 -22.37 -25.88 30.34
N PRO A 598 -23.29 -26.77 30.76
CA PRO A 598 -22.96 -28.14 31.16
C PRO A 598 -22.15 -28.91 30.12
N GLU A 599 -22.49 -28.77 28.82
CA GLU A 599 -21.81 -29.47 27.73
C GLU A 599 -20.41 -28.96 27.41
N THR A 600 -20.01 -27.83 28.01
CA THR A 600 -18.68 -27.21 27.83
C THR A 600 -17.77 -27.35 29.05
N GLN A 601 -18.23 -28.04 30.11
CA GLN A 601 -17.44 -28.22 31.34
C GLN A 601 -16.08 -28.88 31.09
N TRP A 602 -15.99 -29.73 30.07
CA TRP A 602 -14.74 -30.41 29.70
C TRP A 602 -13.66 -29.46 29.16
N TRP A 603 -14.00 -28.23 28.73
CA TRP A 603 -13.04 -27.22 28.24
C TRP A 603 -11.91 -26.94 29.23
N PHE A 604 -12.15 -27.26 30.49
CA PHE A 604 -11.27 -26.96 31.61
C PHE A 604 -10.54 -28.18 32.17
N ALA A 605 -10.85 -29.37 31.68
CA ALA A 605 -10.24 -30.62 32.13
C ALA A 605 -9.03 -30.98 31.25
N GLY A 606 -7.90 -30.27 31.41
CA GLY A 606 -6.69 -30.55 30.64
C GLY A 606 -5.50 -29.61 30.88
N HIS A 607 -4.40 -29.89 30.18
CA HIS A 607 -3.07 -29.23 30.22
C HIS A 607 -3.03 -27.86 29.51
N LEU A 608 -4.17 -27.17 29.44
CA LEU A 608 -4.35 -25.89 28.75
C LEU A 608 -4.58 -24.72 29.70
N CYS A 609 -4.47 -24.95 31.01
CA CYS A 609 -4.50 -23.92 32.04
C CYS A 609 -3.09 -23.72 32.60
N ASP A 610 -2.36 -22.75 32.07
CA ASP A 610 -1.16 -22.20 32.73
C ASP A 610 -1.56 -20.89 33.41
N ASN A 611 -1.18 -20.72 34.68
CA ASN A 611 -1.33 -19.46 35.43
C ASN A 611 -2.75 -18.84 35.40
N ASP A 612 -3.78 -19.59 35.80
CA ASP A 612 -5.18 -19.11 35.91
C ASP A 612 -5.84 -18.61 34.60
N GLN A 613 -5.22 -18.84 33.45
CA GLN A 613 -5.80 -18.54 32.13
C GLN A 613 -5.95 -19.82 31.31
N CYS A 614 -7.13 -20.01 30.73
CA CYS A 614 -7.27 -21.01 29.66
C CYS A 614 -6.57 -20.46 28.42
N CYS A 615 -5.45 -21.10 28.06
CA CYS A 615 -4.61 -20.89 26.89
C CYS A 615 -4.98 -19.71 25.97
N LYS A 616 -4.28 -18.57 26.07
CA LYS A 616 -4.33 -17.43 25.11
C LYS A 616 -5.72 -16.82 24.82
N LEU A 617 -6.78 -17.21 25.54
CA LEU A 617 -8.16 -16.86 25.21
C LEU A 617 -8.71 -15.66 26.01
N GLY A 618 -7.92 -15.10 26.93
CA GLY A 618 -8.31 -13.91 27.71
C GLY A 618 -9.45 -14.15 28.71
N ILE A 619 -9.75 -15.42 29.02
CA ILE A 619 -10.80 -15.79 29.97
C ILE A 619 -10.14 -16.32 31.26
N SER A 620 -10.53 -15.74 32.40
CA SER A 620 -10.05 -16.17 33.71
C SER A 620 -10.67 -17.51 34.08
N TYR A 621 -9.83 -18.53 34.23
CA TYR A 621 -10.25 -19.86 34.64
C TYR A 621 -10.86 -19.84 36.05
N SER A 622 -10.20 -19.13 36.96
CA SER A 622 -10.64 -18.98 38.35
C SER A 622 -11.99 -18.26 38.48
N ALA A 623 -12.27 -17.26 37.65
CA ALA A 623 -13.57 -16.59 37.62
C ALA A 623 -14.69 -17.53 37.17
N LEU A 624 -14.46 -18.33 36.12
CA LEU A 624 -15.43 -19.32 35.64
C LEU A 624 -15.65 -20.44 36.67
N GLN A 625 -14.60 -20.96 37.28
CA GLN A 625 -14.74 -21.97 38.35
C GLN A 625 -15.54 -21.42 39.54
N LYS A 626 -15.30 -20.16 39.91
CA LYS A 626 -16.06 -19.51 40.98
C LYS A 626 -17.55 -19.40 40.62
N ALA A 627 -17.86 -19.00 39.38
CA ALA A 627 -19.24 -18.93 38.89
C ALA A 627 -19.92 -20.30 38.89
N ILE A 628 -19.23 -21.34 38.40
CA ILE A 628 -19.73 -22.73 38.45
C ILE A 628 -19.98 -23.16 39.90
N LYS A 629 -19.06 -22.88 40.82
CA LYS A 629 -19.19 -23.22 42.25
C LYS A 629 -20.35 -22.47 42.92
N ASN A 630 -20.61 -21.25 42.50
CA ASN A 630 -21.72 -20.43 43.00
C ASN A 630 -23.09 -20.87 42.44
N GLY A 631 -23.11 -21.79 41.47
CA GLY A 631 -24.33 -22.22 40.80
C GLY A 631 -24.85 -21.19 39.79
N ASP A 632 -23.98 -20.32 39.28
CA ASP A 632 -24.35 -19.42 38.19
C ASP A 632 -24.76 -20.26 36.97
N THR A 633 -25.91 -19.96 36.38
CA THR A 633 -26.46 -20.70 35.25
C THR A 633 -26.28 -19.90 33.97
N CYS A 634 -25.88 -20.57 32.90
CA CYS A 634 -25.85 -20.01 31.55
C CYS A 634 -27.01 -20.61 30.77
N ASN A 635 -27.87 -19.74 30.23
CA ASN A 635 -29.02 -20.11 29.44
C ASN A 635 -28.72 -19.87 27.97
N ILE A 636 -29.09 -20.86 27.16
CA ILE A 636 -29.06 -20.74 25.71
C ILE A 636 -30.34 -20.06 25.25
N ILE A 637 -30.17 -19.03 24.43
CA ILE A 637 -31.25 -18.17 23.95
C ILE A 637 -31.55 -18.55 22.51
N TYR A 638 -32.79 -18.96 22.26
CA TYR A 638 -33.22 -19.47 20.96
C TYR A 638 -34.17 -18.54 20.21
N ASP A 639 -34.54 -17.40 20.81
CA ASP A 639 -35.62 -16.52 20.36
C ASP A 639 -35.16 -15.47 19.32
#